data_AF-A9FD96-F1
#
_entry.id   AF-A9FD96-F1
#
_cell.length_a   1.000
_cell.length_b   1.000
_cell.length_c   1.000
_cell.angle_alpha   90.00
_cell.angle_beta   90.00
_cell.angle_gamma   90.00
#
_symmetry.space_group_name_H-M   'P 1'
#
loop_
_entity.id
_entity.type
_entity.pdbx_description
1 polymer ?
#
loop_
_entity_poly.entity_id
_entity_poly.type
_entity_poly.pdbx_seq_one_letter_code
_entity_poly.pdbx_strand_id
1 'polypeptide(L)'
;MALPSTMSFLKIVCSEPRNYLASFLQSLPIEPAGPAIALVMGTADLAYPLVAARTFLASAREVGASHLLWVAPYFPPSSRVGQQIRDAEASVRASGQAVTTVWHGPLLSALTLWREDIRLRRTLPLPLGGGALPWVAPADVARRAIRALEQPAAPAPVVCGPAACSGAEVAAALSRGLRAGLTSERFAWRRFEEIDRDHDRKLSEDELLPYLTGLGMRADEAKALLLAADTTGDGTIDFEEFTAGLRGRLDNLVQQLLREDSFELRYVDTPADRAAAALVQAGLRKAAAEALIEGWASLAREGIPADVRGSDEAWLELPPASVDAWAERHALDFVNVHLLPGQGLLSRREGVVESSAAMGALAGKEAAISKIVDGAGRILSLSRALDGSGVSARWLDAPMESLRWVPCGDRDKRRALLLSSGQLTGLHVEGEWNDLPSAMRLLMARGPLPGWQLTTFRELGELKIDQPAALFEPNEVVCNCAGVKRGQITSLIEAGCATPAELSERTRAGQICGGCAPALAEMFGGSSLQQAEVKAARELSPGIFQITLSPVGGAPAASVPGQHVLVQGYLDRRWVARAYTLSAPARAGGDYEITVKREELGVFSRWLCERAAASLLRASAPKGSFVLPAPPVERVVFLAGGIGVTPAMAMLRALDGRAGRPDARAFLLDWSASRAADFAYFEEDLRAIAGRTPGVGFRLRATKAEGRLSREQVAELYPYRPGSRALVCGPDAFMRDAQEHLRAVGWPPDAIQRELFSSNVDTAGEVRPTPLRRAGAARAARAAGGVCPVEHGSFHVTPTAPEAVPTEAEAFLRQCYAELGVPSAVEERWQEVRASLEKHGTYTHLPDELAYGARLAWRNSSRCIGRFFWSTLHVRDLRHLKTEEEIFQALVEHLDLATNGGDIRATMTVFRPGEPRIRIWNGQLVRYAGYRLPEGGVLGDPGNVELTDQALALGWPGGERTRFDLLPLIIQIGEGRPKWFELPREKVLEVPIEHPRYAWFAELGLKWHALPAVSNLALDLGGIQYTAAPFNGFYMGTEIGARNLSDVTRYDQLPLIADRLGLDRTRSDTLWQDAALVELNVAVLHSFRQAKVRMMDHHTLSEYFKKFEQQERQCERPVYADWTWIVPPMSASTMAVFHTNMENKILKPNYLYQDDPWKERKG
;
A
#
# COMPACT_ATOMS: atom_id res chain seq x y z
N MET A 1 75.49 -34.37 49.54
CA MET A 1 74.27 -33.70 49.03
C MET A 1 74.73 -32.60 48.08
N ALA A 2 74.56 -32.81 46.77
CA ALA A 2 74.79 -31.78 45.77
C ALA A 2 73.61 -30.81 45.77
N LEU A 3 73.89 -29.50 45.82
CA LEU A 3 72.88 -28.44 45.69
C LEU A 3 72.21 -28.52 44.30
N PRO A 4 70.90 -28.28 44.18
CA PRO A 4 70.23 -28.24 42.88
C PRO A 4 70.75 -27.03 42.09
N SER A 5 71.05 -27.27 40.81
CA SER A 5 71.37 -26.24 39.81
C SER A 5 70.29 -25.15 39.80
N THR A 6 70.69 -23.90 40.04
CA THR A 6 69.85 -22.71 39.89
C THR A 6 69.29 -22.63 38.46
N MET A 7 67.98 -22.83 38.30
CA MET A 7 67.31 -22.66 37.00
C MET A 7 67.37 -21.20 36.56
N SER A 8 67.94 -20.96 35.39
CA SER A 8 67.92 -19.68 34.70
C SER A 8 66.61 -19.53 33.93
N PHE A 9 65.92 -18.39 34.07
CA PHE A 9 64.72 -18.06 33.31
C PHE A 9 64.57 -16.54 33.15
N LEU A 10 63.83 -16.11 32.13
CA LEU A 10 63.40 -14.72 31.93
C LEU A 10 61.87 -14.63 32.01
N LYS A 11 61.33 -13.94 33.01
CA LYS A 11 59.89 -13.60 33.08
C LYS A 11 59.66 -12.20 32.53
N ILE A 12 58.65 -12.03 31.66
CA ILE A 12 58.33 -10.73 31.06
C ILE A 12 57.02 -10.21 31.65
N VAL A 13 57.05 -8.99 32.16
CA VAL A 13 55.91 -8.27 32.74
C VAL A 13 55.53 -7.14 31.79
N CYS A 14 54.29 -7.17 31.31
CA CYS A 14 53.71 -6.10 30.50
C CYS A 14 52.22 -6.01 30.84
N SER A 15 51.72 -4.79 31.07
CA SER A 15 50.31 -4.55 31.40
C SER A 15 49.38 -4.68 30.18
N GLU A 16 49.95 -4.79 28.97
CA GLU A 16 49.24 -4.92 27.71
C GLU A 16 49.26 -6.37 27.20
N PRO A 17 48.10 -7.04 27.06
CA PRO A 17 48.04 -8.44 26.64
C PRO A 17 48.59 -8.71 25.23
N ARG A 18 48.65 -7.70 24.37
CA ARG A 18 49.08 -7.78 22.97
C ARG A 18 50.15 -6.73 22.64
N ASN A 19 51.22 -6.68 23.43
CA ASN A 19 52.34 -5.79 23.18
C ASN A 19 53.39 -6.44 22.26
N TYR A 20 53.66 -5.83 21.11
CA TYR A 20 54.61 -6.37 20.12
C TYR A 20 56.03 -6.52 20.69
N LEU A 21 56.51 -5.56 21.47
CA LEU A 21 57.86 -5.61 22.05
C LEU A 21 57.99 -6.75 23.06
N ALA A 22 57.00 -6.92 23.95
CA ALA A 22 56.97 -8.03 24.90
C ALA A 22 56.91 -9.38 24.17
N SER A 23 56.10 -9.49 23.11
CA SER A 23 55.98 -10.73 22.30
C SER A 23 57.28 -11.09 21.60
N PHE A 24 57.96 -10.12 20.98
CA PHE A 24 59.28 -10.35 20.37
C PHE A 24 60.31 -10.76 21.41
N LEU A 25 60.34 -10.09 22.57
CA LEU A 25 61.26 -10.43 23.65
C LEU A 25 61.02 -11.85 24.19
N GLN A 26 59.77 -12.32 24.25
CA GLN A 26 59.42 -13.70 24.61
C GLN A 26 59.85 -14.72 23.56
N SER A 27 59.82 -14.36 22.28
CA SER A 27 60.12 -15.27 21.17
C SER A 27 61.60 -15.55 20.93
N LEU A 28 62.48 -14.73 21.50
CA LEU A 28 63.92 -14.84 21.29
C LEU A 28 64.55 -15.84 22.29
N PRO A 29 65.43 -16.74 21.85
CA PRO A 29 66.09 -17.68 22.74
C PRO A 29 67.06 -16.93 23.67
N ILE A 30 66.94 -17.13 24.98
CA ILE A 30 67.84 -16.53 25.98
C ILE A 30 68.08 -17.48 27.15
N GLU A 31 69.33 -17.58 27.59
CA GLU A 31 69.74 -18.21 28.85
C GLU A 31 70.44 -17.15 29.73
N PRO A 32 69.71 -16.40 30.58
CA PRO A 32 70.34 -15.40 31.44
C PRO A 32 71.32 -16.06 32.44
N ALA A 33 72.30 -15.31 32.95
CA ALA A 33 73.27 -15.84 33.92
C ALA A 33 72.64 -16.22 35.30
N GLY A 34 71.37 -15.87 35.53
CA GLY A 34 70.57 -16.17 36.72
C GLY A 34 69.09 -15.81 36.48
N PRO A 35 68.20 -16.00 37.47
CA PRO A 35 66.77 -15.66 37.32
C PRO A 35 66.59 -14.16 37.05
N ALA A 36 66.02 -13.82 35.91
CA ALA A 36 65.81 -12.46 35.44
C ALA A 36 64.33 -12.14 35.21
N ILE A 37 63.96 -10.88 35.38
CA ILE A 37 62.62 -10.39 35.06
C ILE A 37 62.70 -9.07 34.32
N ALA A 38 61.90 -8.92 33.26
CA ALA A 38 61.87 -7.73 32.43
C ALA A 38 60.52 -7.01 32.55
N LEU A 39 60.55 -5.70 32.77
CA LEU A 39 59.40 -4.83 32.58
C LEU A 39 59.46 -4.25 31.17
N VAL A 40 58.45 -4.54 30.36
CA VAL A 40 58.22 -3.84 29.09
C VAL A 40 57.11 -2.82 29.31
N MET A 41 57.49 -1.55 29.43
CA MET A 41 56.54 -0.46 29.67
C MET A 41 55.69 -0.21 28.41
N GLY A 42 54.42 -0.61 28.48
CA GLY A 42 53.45 -0.39 27.41
C GLY A 42 52.87 1.03 27.42
N THR A 43 52.04 1.35 26.43
CA THR A 43 51.29 2.62 26.38
C THR A 43 50.36 2.79 27.58
N ALA A 44 49.74 1.71 28.07
CA ALA A 44 48.89 1.72 29.25
C ALA A 44 49.64 2.11 30.54
N ASP A 45 50.93 1.77 30.63
CA ASP A 45 51.77 2.04 31.81
C ASP A 45 52.21 3.51 31.89
N LEU A 46 52.21 4.24 30.76
CA LEU A 46 52.60 5.65 30.69
C LEU A 46 51.72 6.57 31.54
N ALA A 47 50.47 6.18 31.79
CA ALA A 47 49.58 6.92 32.67
C ALA A 47 50.08 6.92 34.13
N TYR A 48 50.71 5.82 34.56
CA TYR A 48 51.14 5.61 35.95
C TYR A 48 52.47 4.83 36.05
N PRO A 49 53.62 5.39 35.58
CA PRO A 49 54.89 4.65 35.54
C PRO A 49 55.36 4.12 36.90
N LEU A 50 55.09 4.86 37.99
CA LEU A 50 55.42 4.43 39.36
C LEU A 50 54.61 3.20 39.81
N VAL A 51 53.37 3.04 39.34
CA VAL A 51 52.53 1.87 39.65
C VAL A 51 53.06 0.65 38.92
N ALA A 52 53.45 0.81 37.64
CA ALA A 52 54.11 -0.24 36.87
C ALA A 52 55.42 -0.68 37.54
N ALA A 53 56.26 0.25 37.98
CA ALA A 53 57.49 -0.04 38.72
C ALA A 53 57.25 -0.82 40.03
N ARG A 54 56.24 -0.44 40.82
CA ARG A 54 55.88 -1.17 42.05
C ARG A 54 55.40 -2.59 41.78
N THR A 55 54.56 -2.76 40.75
CA THR A 55 54.04 -4.07 40.32
C THR A 55 55.16 -4.96 39.80
N PHE A 56 56.11 -4.36 39.08
CA PHE A 56 57.31 -5.03 38.61
C PHE A 56 58.20 -5.51 39.75
N LEU A 57 58.49 -4.67 40.74
CA LEU A 57 59.27 -5.06 41.93
C LEU A 57 58.57 -6.14 42.76
N ALA A 58 57.24 -6.10 42.87
CA ALA A 58 56.47 -7.16 43.52
C ALA A 58 56.63 -8.51 42.78
N SER A 59 56.49 -8.48 41.45
CA SER A 59 56.69 -9.66 40.59
C SER A 59 58.12 -10.18 40.64
N ALA A 60 59.11 -9.29 40.75
CA ALA A 60 60.51 -9.66 40.89
C ALA A 60 60.81 -10.40 42.20
N ARG A 61 60.19 -9.97 43.30
CA ARG A 61 60.30 -10.64 44.61
C ARG A 61 59.63 -12.01 44.59
N GLU A 62 58.46 -12.12 43.96
CA GLU A 62 57.71 -13.38 43.85
C GLU A 62 58.52 -14.47 43.15
N VAL A 63 59.23 -14.12 42.07
CA VAL A 63 60.01 -15.10 41.29
C VAL A 63 61.48 -15.19 41.72
N GLY A 64 61.89 -14.46 42.75
CA GLY A 64 63.27 -14.47 43.25
C GLY A 64 64.31 -14.00 42.22
N ALA A 65 63.95 -13.05 41.35
CA ALA A 65 64.85 -12.57 40.31
C ALA A 65 66.07 -11.85 40.93
N SER A 66 67.28 -12.16 40.48
CA SER A 66 68.50 -11.46 40.88
C SER A 66 68.84 -10.29 39.96
N HIS A 67 68.25 -10.27 38.76
CA HIS A 67 68.50 -9.25 37.73
C HIS A 67 67.19 -8.68 37.17
N LEU A 68 67.09 -7.35 37.12
CA LEU A 68 65.93 -6.62 36.61
C LEU A 68 66.28 -5.92 35.29
N LEU A 69 65.47 -6.15 34.25
CA LEU A 69 65.57 -5.45 32.98
C LEU A 69 64.43 -4.41 32.87
N TRP A 70 64.79 -3.13 32.84
CA TRP A 70 63.86 -2.02 32.66
C TRP A 70 63.86 -1.58 31.19
N VAL A 71 62.78 -1.87 30.46
CA VAL A 71 62.61 -1.45 29.07
C VAL A 71 61.51 -0.39 28.98
N ALA A 72 61.88 0.85 28.64
CA ALA A 72 60.96 1.98 28.65
C ALA A 72 61.22 2.98 27.50
N PRO A 73 60.18 3.71 27.05
CA PRO A 73 60.34 4.74 26.03
C PRO A 73 61.04 5.97 26.58
N TYR A 74 61.97 6.54 25.81
CA TYR A 74 62.63 7.78 26.16
C TYR A 74 61.74 8.99 25.85
N PHE A 75 61.37 9.74 26.89
CA PHE A 75 60.77 11.08 26.76
C PHE A 75 61.63 12.13 27.47
N PRO A 76 61.69 13.39 26.97
CA PRO A 76 62.50 14.44 27.56
C PRO A 76 62.11 14.75 29.02
N PRO A 77 63.07 15.14 29.90
CA PRO A 77 62.82 15.47 31.31
C PRO A 77 61.97 16.71 31.53
N SER A 78 61.88 17.56 30.52
CA SER A 78 60.93 18.68 30.45
C SER A 78 59.46 18.23 30.41
N SER A 79 59.17 17.01 29.91
CA SER A 79 57.81 16.46 29.88
C SER A 79 57.43 15.80 31.20
N ARG A 80 56.15 15.91 31.59
CA ARG A 80 55.64 15.30 32.83
C ARG A 80 55.82 13.79 32.80
N VAL A 81 55.42 13.15 31.70
CA VAL A 81 55.57 11.70 31.52
C VAL A 81 57.04 11.28 31.58
N GLY A 82 57.95 12.03 30.95
CA GLY A 82 59.37 11.72 30.97
C GLY A 82 59.95 11.76 32.39
N GLN A 83 59.62 12.79 33.17
CA GLN A 83 60.05 12.87 34.57
C GLN A 83 59.50 11.69 35.39
N GLN A 84 58.22 11.36 35.21
CA GLN A 84 57.58 10.24 35.92
C GLN A 84 58.21 8.87 35.61
N ILE A 85 58.63 8.62 34.37
CA ILE A 85 59.33 7.37 34.01
C ILE A 85 60.70 7.30 34.69
N ARG A 86 61.44 8.42 34.75
CA ARG A 86 62.73 8.49 35.47
C ARG A 86 62.57 8.30 36.97
N ASP A 87 61.56 8.91 37.58
CA ASP A 87 61.25 8.71 39.00
C ASP A 87 60.93 7.23 39.30
N ALA A 88 60.20 6.58 38.37
CA ALA A 88 59.90 5.16 38.45
C ALA A 88 61.14 4.27 38.29
N GLU A 89 62.02 4.58 37.32
CA GLU A 89 63.31 3.88 37.16
C GLU A 89 64.18 4.03 38.41
N ALA A 90 64.28 5.24 38.97
CA ALA A 90 65.04 5.50 40.20
C ALA A 90 64.52 4.66 41.37
N SER A 91 63.20 4.48 41.48
CA SER A 91 62.58 3.60 42.47
C SER A 91 62.94 2.12 42.25
N VAL A 92 63.11 1.67 41.02
CA VAL A 92 63.54 0.28 40.71
C VAL A 92 65.02 0.10 41.02
N ARG A 93 65.87 1.09 40.71
CA ARG A 93 67.31 1.07 41.05
C ARG A 93 67.56 1.04 42.56
N ALA A 94 66.68 1.67 43.34
CA ALA A 94 66.74 1.64 44.80
C ALA A 94 66.38 0.27 45.42
N SER A 95 66.04 -0.75 44.63
CA SER A 95 65.64 -2.08 45.11
C SER A 95 66.78 -2.95 45.64
N GLY A 96 68.04 -2.61 45.35
CA GLY A 96 69.23 -3.39 45.71
C GLY A 96 69.52 -4.58 44.78
N GLN A 97 68.70 -4.82 43.75
CA GLN A 97 68.95 -5.82 42.69
C GLN A 97 69.76 -5.20 41.54
N ALA A 98 70.42 -6.02 40.73
CA ALA A 98 71.13 -5.54 39.54
C ALA A 98 70.10 -5.07 38.49
N VAL A 99 70.16 -3.80 38.07
CA VAL A 99 69.20 -3.21 37.11
C VAL A 99 69.89 -2.81 35.82
N THR A 100 69.51 -3.46 34.72
CA THR A 100 69.85 -3.06 33.36
C THR A 100 68.71 -2.21 32.80
N THR A 101 69.04 -1.03 32.25
CA THR A 101 68.05 -0.13 31.64
C THR A 101 68.25 -0.08 30.13
N VAL A 102 67.16 -0.20 29.39
CA VAL A 102 67.10 -0.05 27.94
C VAL A 102 66.04 0.98 27.60
N TRP A 103 66.51 2.17 27.24
CA TRP A 103 65.65 3.23 26.71
C TRP A 103 65.49 3.05 25.21
N HIS A 104 64.29 3.31 24.69
CA HIS A 104 64.04 3.26 23.25
C HIS A 104 63.27 4.49 22.74
N GLY A 105 63.47 4.84 21.47
CA GLY A 105 62.65 5.84 20.77
C GLY A 105 61.22 5.35 20.53
N PRO A 106 60.36 6.16 19.90
CA PRO A 106 58.99 5.78 19.58
C PRO A 106 58.92 4.47 18.77
N LEU A 107 58.12 3.51 19.22
CA LEU A 107 58.01 2.22 18.53
C LEU A 107 57.18 2.38 17.25
N LEU A 108 57.64 1.79 16.15
CA LEU A 108 56.89 1.72 14.90
C LEU A 108 55.52 1.05 15.08
N SER A 109 55.43 0.06 15.97
CA SER A 109 54.15 -0.60 16.32
C SER A 109 53.11 0.36 16.90
N ALA A 110 53.50 1.51 17.44
CA ALA A 110 52.55 2.50 17.96
C ALA A 110 51.75 3.20 16.84
N LEU A 111 52.20 3.13 15.58
CA LEU A 111 51.41 3.62 14.43
C LEU A 111 50.11 2.83 14.25
N THR A 112 50.04 1.59 14.74
CA THR A 112 48.81 0.77 14.70
C THR A 112 47.69 1.31 15.59
N LEU A 113 48.00 2.21 16.53
CA LEU A 113 46.98 2.91 17.34
C LEU A 113 46.07 3.79 16.47
N TRP A 114 46.57 4.21 15.30
CA TRP A 114 45.85 5.04 14.33
C TRP A 114 45.21 4.22 13.20
N ARG A 115 45.15 2.89 13.36
CA ARG A 115 44.67 1.99 12.30
C ARG A 115 43.29 2.38 11.77
N GLU A 116 42.38 2.83 12.62
CA GLU A 116 41.00 3.16 12.21
C GLU A 116 40.94 4.45 11.39
N ASP A 117 41.62 5.52 11.81
CA ASP A 117 41.74 6.76 11.02
C ASP A 117 42.45 6.50 9.67
N ILE A 118 43.52 5.71 9.70
CA ILE A 118 44.25 5.30 8.50
C ILE A 118 43.35 4.45 7.57
N ARG A 119 42.55 3.53 8.12
CA ARG A 119 41.65 2.63 7.39
C ARG A 119 40.46 3.37 6.76
N LEU A 120 39.83 4.27 7.52
CA LEU A 120 38.55 4.90 7.18
C LEU A 120 38.73 6.26 6.49
N ARG A 121 39.67 7.08 6.97
CA ARG A 121 39.85 8.48 6.55
C ARG A 121 41.11 8.72 5.72
N ARG A 122 42.03 7.75 5.67
CA ARG A 122 43.33 7.86 4.99
C ARG A 122 44.16 9.03 5.51
N THR A 123 44.06 9.31 6.81
CA THR A 123 44.83 10.35 7.50
C THR A 123 45.72 9.74 8.57
N LEU A 124 46.90 10.34 8.76
CA LEU A 124 47.80 10.05 9.88
C LEU A 124 47.85 11.30 10.80
N PRO A 125 47.01 11.36 11.84
CA PRO A 125 46.84 12.55 12.66
C PRO A 125 47.84 12.61 13.83
N LEU A 126 49.13 12.77 13.52
CA LEU A 126 50.18 12.88 14.55
C LEU A 126 50.40 14.35 14.96
N PRO A 127 50.66 14.63 16.25
CA PRO A 127 50.91 15.99 16.75
C PRO A 127 52.40 16.35 16.70
N LEU A 128 53.01 16.25 15.52
CA LEU A 128 54.46 16.47 15.37
C LEU A 128 54.81 17.87 14.87
N GLY A 129 53.85 18.65 14.34
CA GLY A 129 54.18 19.87 13.63
C GLY A 129 55.09 19.58 12.45
N GLY A 130 56.21 20.32 12.38
CA GLY A 130 57.33 20.05 11.47
C GLY A 130 58.47 19.22 12.10
N GLY A 131 58.31 18.71 13.33
CA GLY A 131 59.32 17.89 14.01
C GLY A 131 59.41 16.46 13.45
N ALA A 132 60.50 15.77 13.77
CA ALA A 132 60.77 14.40 13.34
C ALA A 132 61.10 13.49 14.53
N LEU A 133 60.63 12.24 14.48
CA LEU A 133 60.83 11.25 15.55
C LEU A 133 61.70 10.08 15.09
N PRO A 134 62.62 9.55 15.92
CA PRO A 134 63.50 8.44 15.57
C PRO A 134 62.81 7.09 15.80
N TRP A 135 61.84 6.77 14.96
CA TRP A 135 61.02 5.55 15.07
C TRP A 135 61.86 4.28 15.02
N VAL A 136 61.60 3.33 15.93
CA VAL A 136 62.36 2.08 16.04
C VAL A 136 61.45 0.85 16.00
N ALA A 137 61.91 -0.23 15.37
CA ALA A 137 61.15 -1.48 15.34
C ALA A 137 61.23 -2.21 16.70
N PRO A 138 60.13 -2.80 17.19
CA PRO A 138 60.12 -3.56 18.44
C PRO A 138 61.18 -4.68 18.49
N ALA A 139 61.43 -5.35 17.36
CA ALA A 139 62.43 -6.41 17.28
C ALA A 139 63.87 -5.92 17.54
N ASP A 140 64.21 -4.68 17.14
CA ASP A 140 65.53 -4.10 17.39
C ASP A 140 65.72 -3.77 18.88
N VAL A 141 64.68 -3.27 19.54
CA VAL A 141 64.67 -3.03 20.98
C VAL A 141 64.75 -4.34 21.76
N ALA A 142 64.01 -5.38 21.36
CA ALA A 142 64.07 -6.70 21.98
C ALA A 142 65.47 -7.32 21.90
N ARG A 143 66.11 -7.29 20.70
CA ARG A 143 67.49 -7.73 20.52
C ARG A 143 68.46 -6.97 21.41
N ARG A 144 68.31 -5.64 21.52
CA ARG A 144 69.16 -4.85 22.44
C ARG A 144 68.96 -5.26 23.88
N ALA A 145 67.71 -5.49 24.29
CA ALA A 145 67.37 -5.85 25.65
C ALA A 145 67.99 -7.19 26.07
N ILE A 146 68.00 -8.18 25.16
CA ILE A 146 68.70 -9.45 25.38
C ILE A 146 70.21 -9.25 25.48
N ARG A 147 70.82 -8.53 24.54
CA ARG A 147 72.26 -8.24 24.63
C ARG A 147 72.64 -7.51 25.91
N ALA A 148 71.80 -6.59 26.38
CA ALA A 148 72.04 -5.86 27.62
C ALA A 148 71.88 -6.73 28.88
N LEU A 149 71.14 -7.84 28.79
CA LEU A 149 71.08 -8.88 29.81
C LEU A 149 72.32 -9.80 29.78
N GLU A 150 72.80 -10.18 28.60
CA GLU A 150 73.98 -11.03 28.42
C GLU A 150 75.30 -10.28 28.71
N GLN A 151 75.37 -9.00 28.35
CA GLN A 151 76.53 -8.12 28.50
C GLN A 151 76.10 -6.78 29.14
N PRO A 152 75.96 -6.73 30.46
CA PRO A 152 75.57 -5.51 31.16
C PRO A 152 76.69 -4.46 31.08
N ALA A 153 76.49 -3.42 30.25
CA ALA A 153 77.38 -2.26 30.14
C ALA A 153 76.70 -0.98 30.68
N ALA A 154 77.49 -0.05 31.22
CA ALA A 154 77.04 1.26 31.69
C ALA A 154 77.47 2.38 30.72
N PRO A 155 76.66 3.45 30.52
CA PRO A 155 75.23 3.45 30.24
C PRO A 155 74.93 3.08 28.77
N ALA A 156 73.83 2.38 28.53
CA ALA A 156 73.40 2.00 27.19
C ALA A 156 72.73 3.18 26.46
N PRO A 157 73.09 3.46 25.20
CA PRO A 157 72.44 4.52 24.42
C PRO A 157 70.96 4.21 24.15
N VAL A 158 70.15 5.24 23.92
CA VAL A 158 68.73 5.10 23.54
C VAL A 158 68.64 4.40 22.19
N VAL A 159 67.92 3.29 22.15
CA VAL A 159 67.69 2.52 20.93
C VAL A 159 66.79 3.29 19.98
N CYS A 160 67.34 3.75 18.86
CA CYS A 160 66.66 4.58 17.86
C CYS A 160 66.69 3.91 16.49
N GLY A 161 65.75 4.30 15.61
CA GLY A 161 65.86 3.97 14.19
C GLY A 161 67.00 4.70 13.48
N PRO A 162 67.26 4.31 12.21
CA PRO A 162 68.38 4.82 11.41
C PRO A 162 68.23 6.33 11.11
N ALA A 163 67.00 6.81 10.95
CA ALA A 163 66.69 8.21 10.68
C ALA A 163 65.50 8.69 11.50
N ALA A 164 65.48 9.99 11.85
CA ALA A 164 64.28 10.64 12.36
C ALA A 164 63.35 10.96 11.20
N CYS A 165 62.06 10.61 11.30
CA CYS A 165 61.07 10.85 10.26
C CYS A 165 59.97 11.79 10.78
N SER A 166 59.67 12.81 9.98
CA SER A 166 58.49 13.66 10.13
C SER A 166 57.20 12.89 9.88
N GLY A 167 56.07 13.45 10.32
CA GLY A 167 54.75 12.84 10.07
C GLY A 167 54.45 12.63 8.59
N ALA A 168 54.91 13.54 7.72
CA ALA A 168 54.75 13.44 6.27
C ALA A 168 55.60 12.29 5.68
N GLU A 169 56.84 12.12 6.14
CA GLU A 169 57.71 11.03 5.70
C GLU A 169 57.19 9.66 6.16
N VAL A 170 56.62 9.59 7.37
CA VAL A 170 55.96 8.37 7.86
C VAL A 170 54.72 8.05 7.01
N ALA A 171 53.88 9.05 6.72
CA ALA A 171 52.70 8.86 5.86
C ALA A 171 53.10 8.41 4.43
N ALA A 172 54.17 8.98 3.88
CA ALA A 172 54.71 8.59 2.57
C ALA A 172 55.27 7.15 2.58
N ALA A 173 56.01 6.77 3.62
CA ALA A 173 56.53 5.41 3.79
C ALA A 173 55.39 4.39 3.93
N LEU A 174 54.35 4.70 4.71
CA LEU A 174 53.14 3.88 4.81
C LEU A 174 52.43 3.75 3.46
N SER A 175 52.31 4.83 2.69
CA SER A 175 51.71 4.81 1.35
C SER A 175 52.50 3.94 0.37
N ARG A 176 53.85 4.00 0.40
CA ARG A 176 54.72 3.13 -0.41
C ARG A 176 54.60 1.67 0.01
N GLY A 177 54.66 1.39 1.31
CA GLY A 177 54.50 0.03 1.85
C GLY A 177 53.15 -0.58 1.49
N LEU A 178 52.07 0.20 1.55
CA LEU A 178 50.73 -0.17 1.08
C LEU A 178 50.73 -0.56 -0.40
N ARG A 179 51.36 0.23 -1.27
CA ARG A 179 51.46 -0.07 -2.71
C ARG A 179 52.32 -1.31 -3.00
N ALA A 180 53.44 -1.49 -2.31
CA ALA A 180 54.40 -2.57 -2.54
C ALA A 180 53.95 -3.92 -1.95
N GLY A 181 53.24 -3.91 -0.81
CA GLY A 181 52.83 -5.12 -0.08
C GLY A 181 51.59 -5.83 -0.59
N LEU A 182 50.85 -5.25 -1.54
CA LEU A 182 49.57 -5.73 -2.07
C LEU A 182 49.73 -6.49 -3.39
N THR A 183 50.39 -7.66 -3.38
CA THR A 183 50.15 -8.65 -4.45
C THR A 183 48.85 -9.40 -4.16
N SER A 184 48.12 -9.79 -5.21
CA SER A 184 46.83 -10.49 -5.10
C SER A 184 46.87 -11.72 -4.20
N GLU A 185 47.84 -12.61 -4.42
CA GLU A 185 48.03 -13.84 -3.66
C GLU A 185 48.39 -13.56 -2.20
N ARG A 186 49.33 -12.63 -1.95
CA ARG A 186 49.78 -12.27 -0.59
C ARG A 186 48.68 -11.56 0.20
N PHE A 187 47.86 -10.74 -0.47
CA PHE A 187 46.70 -10.08 0.13
C PHE A 187 45.63 -11.10 0.54
N ALA A 188 45.27 -12.03 -0.35
CA ALA A 188 44.29 -13.06 -0.05
C ALA A 188 44.75 -13.99 1.07
N TRP A 189 45.99 -14.46 1.00
CA TRP A 189 46.57 -15.37 1.98
C TRP A 189 46.61 -14.75 3.37
N ARG A 190 47.07 -13.50 3.50
CA ARG A 190 47.11 -12.82 4.80
C ARG A 190 45.73 -12.55 5.40
N ARG A 191 44.71 -12.29 4.57
CA ARG A 191 43.33 -12.14 5.05
C ARG A 191 42.74 -13.47 5.50
N PHE A 192 43.11 -14.56 4.84
CA PHE A 192 42.78 -15.90 5.28
C PHE A 192 43.42 -16.17 6.65
N GLU A 193 44.72 -15.94 6.81
CA GLU A 193 45.45 -16.10 8.08
C GLU A 193 44.94 -15.20 9.22
N GLU A 194 44.37 -14.02 8.93
CA GLU A 194 43.79 -13.16 9.96
C GLU A 194 42.50 -13.74 10.54
N ILE A 195 41.76 -14.51 9.74
CA ILE A 195 40.49 -15.11 10.14
C ILE A 195 40.73 -16.47 10.78
N ASP A 196 41.69 -17.24 10.27
CA ASP A 196 42.18 -18.51 10.80
C ASP A 196 42.93 -18.30 12.13
N ARG A 197 42.19 -18.41 13.25
CA ARG A 197 42.69 -18.07 14.59
C ARG A 197 43.44 -19.22 15.23
N ASP A 198 43.11 -20.46 14.89
CA ASP A 198 43.79 -21.64 15.41
C ASP A 198 44.93 -22.14 14.49
N HIS A 199 45.09 -21.49 13.33
CA HIS A 199 46.14 -21.71 12.34
C HIS A 199 46.11 -23.12 11.72
N ASP A 200 44.91 -23.72 11.62
CA ASP A 200 44.71 -25.04 11.04
C ASP A 200 44.61 -25.04 9.50
N ARG A 201 44.67 -23.85 8.89
CA ARG A 201 44.55 -23.57 7.45
C ARG A 201 43.17 -23.85 6.87
N LYS A 202 42.15 -23.86 7.70
CA LYS A 202 40.73 -23.93 7.33
C LYS A 202 40.00 -22.83 8.07
N LEU A 203 38.87 -22.38 7.53
CA LEU A 203 38.02 -21.40 8.18
C LEU A 203 36.73 -22.08 8.62
N SER A 204 36.55 -22.17 9.93
CA SER A 204 35.32 -22.68 10.55
C SER A 204 34.22 -21.60 10.61
N GLU A 205 32.97 -22.02 10.86
CA GLU A 205 31.87 -21.09 11.12
C GLU A 205 32.18 -20.15 12.30
N ASP A 206 32.80 -20.68 13.37
CA ASP A 206 33.13 -19.92 14.59
C ASP A 206 34.20 -18.83 14.36
N GLU A 207 35.01 -18.98 13.31
CA GLU A 207 36.04 -18.00 12.93
C GLU A 207 35.53 -16.98 11.92
N LEU A 208 34.78 -17.43 10.91
CA LEU A 208 34.30 -16.57 9.83
C LEU A 208 33.11 -15.70 10.26
N LEU A 209 32.21 -16.21 11.11
CA LEU A 209 31.00 -15.50 11.52
C LEU A 209 31.30 -14.19 12.28
N PRO A 210 32.24 -14.15 13.26
CA PRO A 210 32.67 -12.90 13.88
C PRO A 210 33.28 -11.90 12.89
N TYR A 211 34.02 -12.38 11.88
CA TYR A 211 34.61 -11.53 10.85
C TYR A 211 33.52 -10.87 9.99
N LEU A 212 32.58 -11.64 9.46
CA LEU A 212 31.49 -11.14 8.61
C LEU A 212 30.50 -10.24 9.38
N THR A 213 30.18 -10.57 10.62
CA THR A 213 29.32 -9.73 11.48
C THR A 213 30.01 -8.42 11.88
N GLY A 214 31.33 -8.42 12.10
CA GLY A 214 32.14 -7.22 12.28
C GLY A 214 32.10 -6.26 11.09
N LEU A 215 31.83 -6.77 9.88
CA LEU A 215 31.61 -5.96 8.68
C LEU A 215 30.20 -5.38 8.58
N GLY A 216 29.32 -5.67 9.55
CA GLY A 216 27.93 -5.21 9.60
C GLY A 216 26.92 -6.14 8.92
N MET A 217 27.32 -7.38 8.61
CA MET A 217 26.44 -8.41 8.03
C MET A 217 25.62 -9.10 9.13
N ARG A 218 24.38 -9.50 8.83
CA ARG A 218 23.54 -10.23 9.79
C ARG A 218 23.97 -11.70 9.84
N ALA A 219 23.76 -12.36 10.99
CA ALA A 219 24.23 -13.73 11.20
C ALA A 219 23.60 -14.75 10.23
N ASP A 220 22.35 -14.54 9.82
CA ASP A 220 21.65 -15.34 8.80
C ASP A 220 22.29 -15.20 7.41
N GLU A 221 22.66 -13.98 7.03
CA GLU A 221 23.33 -13.69 5.76
C GLU A 221 24.75 -14.28 5.69
N ALA A 222 25.50 -14.15 6.80
CA ALA A 222 26.85 -14.69 6.90
C ALA A 222 26.87 -16.23 6.79
N LYS A 223 25.90 -16.92 7.41
CA LYS A 223 25.73 -18.38 7.27
C LYS A 223 25.38 -18.80 5.84
N ALA A 224 24.53 -18.04 5.15
CA ALA A 224 24.20 -18.34 3.75
C ALA A 224 25.41 -18.17 2.82
N LEU A 225 26.27 -17.21 3.11
CA LEU A 225 27.51 -16.98 2.37
C LEU A 225 28.54 -18.09 2.62
N LEU A 226 28.66 -18.55 3.87
CA LEU A 226 29.44 -19.73 4.25
C LEU A 226 29.03 -20.96 3.43
N LEU A 227 27.72 -21.28 3.41
CA LEU A 227 27.18 -22.42 2.69
C LEU A 227 27.41 -22.35 1.16
N ALA A 228 27.51 -21.14 0.60
CA ALA A 228 27.76 -20.94 -0.82
C ALA A 228 29.25 -21.02 -1.20
N ALA A 229 30.15 -20.78 -0.23
CA ALA A 229 31.59 -20.76 -0.44
C ALA A 229 32.24 -22.14 -0.16
N ASP A 230 31.65 -22.95 0.73
CA ASP A 230 32.01 -24.35 0.93
C ASP A 230 31.56 -25.19 -0.27
N THR A 231 32.47 -25.38 -1.23
CA THR A 231 32.19 -26.11 -2.47
C THR A 231 32.36 -27.62 -2.31
N THR A 232 33.12 -28.04 -1.30
CA THR A 232 33.38 -29.44 -0.97
C THR A 232 32.33 -30.04 -0.05
N GLY A 233 31.55 -29.21 0.65
CA GLY A 233 30.50 -29.59 1.59
C GLY A 233 31.04 -30.16 2.91
N ASP A 234 32.29 -29.84 3.27
CA ASP A 234 32.96 -30.38 4.45
C ASP A 234 32.72 -29.56 5.74
N GLY A 235 32.00 -28.44 5.63
CA GLY A 235 31.67 -27.54 6.73
C GLY A 235 32.77 -26.55 7.10
N THR A 236 33.88 -26.53 6.35
CA THR A 236 34.99 -25.59 6.49
C THR A 236 35.30 -24.94 5.13
N ILE A 237 36.03 -23.82 5.13
CA ILE A 237 36.48 -23.17 3.90
C ILE A 237 38.00 -23.19 3.85
N ASP A 238 38.58 -23.88 2.88
CA ASP A 238 40.02 -23.83 2.64
C ASP A 238 40.45 -22.59 1.83
N PHE A 239 41.75 -22.39 1.62
CA PHE A 239 42.24 -21.23 0.87
C PHE A 239 41.81 -21.23 -0.61
N GLU A 240 41.65 -22.40 -1.24
CA GLU A 240 41.16 -22.49 -2.62
C GLU A 240 39.70 -22.05 -2.70
N GLU A 241 38.87 -22.49 -1.76
CA GLU A 241 37.46 -22.12 -1.62
C GLU A 241 37.28 -20.65 -1.24
N PHE A 242 38.11 -20.14 -0.32
CA PHE A 242 38.13 -18.73 0.07
C PHE A 242 38.45 -17.80 -1.11
N THR A 243 39.26 -18.27 -2.05
CA THR A 243 39.67 -17.54 -3.26
C THR A 243 38.94 -17.99 -4.53
N ALA A 244 37.97 -18.90 -4.41
CA ALA A 244 37.24 -19.47 -5.53
C ALA A 244 36.48 -18.39 -6.31
N GLY A 245 36.64 -18.40 -7.64
CA GLY A 245 36.06 -17.38 -8.52
C GLY A 245 36.79 -16.03 -8.52
N LEU A 246 37.84 -15.86 -7.70
CA LEU A 246 38.60 -14.62 -7.56
C LEU A 246 40.02 -14.68 -8.12
N ARG A 247 40.71 -15.84 -8.15
CA ARG A 247 42.15 -15.95 -8.53
C ARG A 247 42.57 -15.22 -9.81
N GLY A 248 41.83 -15.32 -10.92
CA GLY A 248 42.16 -14.60 -12.17
C GLY A 248 41.71 -13.13 -12.24
N ARG A 249 40.89 -12.69 -11.27
CA ARG A 249 40.26 -11.36 -11.24
C ARG A 249 40.82 -10.49 -10.12
N LEU A 250 41.40 -11.10 -9.09
CA LEU A 250 42.00 -10.45 -7.93
C LEU A 250 43.14 -9.51 -8.34
N ASP A 251 43.97 -9.93 -9.31
CA ASP A 251 45.00 -9.06 -9.89
C ASP A 251 44.41 -7.79 -10.49
N ASN A 252 43.41 -7.92 -11.36
CA ASN A 252 42.75 -6.77 -11.98
C ASN A 252 42.09 -5.86 -10.94
N LEU A 253 41.50 -6.45 -9.89
CA LEU A 253 40.82 -5.73 -8.83
C LEU A 253 41.76 -5.00 -7.89
N VAL A 254 42.85 -5.65 -7.46
CA VAL A 254 43.92 -5.02 -6.68
C VAL A 254 44.55 -3.90 -7.51
N GLN A 255 44.80 -4.13 -8.80
CA GLN A 255 45.30 -3.10 -9.72
C GLN A 255 44.31 -1.94 -9.95
N GLN A 256 43.00 -2.19 -9.86
CA GLN A 256 41.98 -1.15 -9.99
C GLN A 256 41.84 -0.34 -8.69
N LEU A 257 41.91 -0.99 -7.53
CA LEU A 257 42.03 -0.32 -6.23
C LEU A 257 43.29 0.55 -6.17
N LEU A 258 44.42 0.06 -6.69
CA LEU A 258 45.70 0.79 -6.71
C LEU A 258 45.67 2.00 -7.67
N ARG A 259 44.82 1.98 -8.71
CA ARG A 259 44.68 3.05 -9.71
C ARG A 259 43.75 4.19 -9.29
N GLU A 260 42.73 3.91 -8.48
CA GLU A 260 42.03 4.97 -7.75
C GLU A 260 43.03 5.52 -6.72
N ASP A 261 43.29 6.83 -6.62
CA ASP A 261 44.28 7.53 -5.74
C ASP A 261 44.16 7.25 -4.20
N SER A 262 43.47 6.19 -3.83
CA SER A 262 42.92 5.79 -2.53
C SER A 262 43.92 5.24 -1.51
N PHE A 263 45.18 5.05 -1.88
CA PHE A 263 46.24 4.55 -0.98
C PHE A 263 47.22 5.63 -0.50
N GLU A 264 47.05 6.89 -0.93
CA GLU A 264 47.86 7.98 -0.39
C GLU A 264 47.36 8.41 0.98
N LEU A 265 48.19 8.16 1.98
CA LEU A 265 47.99 8.65 3.34
C LEU A 265 48.40 10.10 3.44
N ARG A 266 47.49 10.94 3.93
CA ARG A 266 47.77 12.34 4.20
C ARG A 266 48.17 12.51 5.66
N TYR A 267 49.35 13.08 5.89
CA TYR A 267 49.71 13.57 7.22
C TYR A 267 48.84 14.78 7.54
N VAL A 268 48.21 14.75 8.73
CA VAL A 268 47.43 15.87 9.26
C VAL A 268 48.05 16.26 10.58
N ASP A 269 48.72 17.41 10.62
CA ASP A 269 49.23 17.94 11.87
C ASP A 269 48.05 18.29 12.78
N THR A 270 47.86 17.46 13.80
CA THR A 270 46.66 17.48 14.64
C THR A 270 47.03 18.01 16.01
N PRO A 271 46.31 19.01 16.55
CA PRO A 271 46.52 19.47 17.91
C PRO A 271 46.53 18.32 18.93
N ALA A 272 47.41 18.42 19.93
CA ALA A 272 47.66 17.34 20.91
C ALA A 272 46.39 16.87 21.64
N ASP A 273 45.46 17.77 21.94
CA ASP A 273 44.16 17.48 22.56
C ASP A 273 43.26 16.63 21.64
N ARG A 274 43.20 16.96 20.35
CA ARG A 274 42.43 16.20 19.36
C ARG A 274 43.06 14.84 19.06
N ALA A 275 44.39 14.79 18.98
CA ALA A 275 45.12 13.53 18.81
C ALA A 275 44.88 12.58 20.01
N ALA A 276 44.92 13.10 21.24
CA ALA A 276 44.59 12.31 22.43
C ALA A 276 43.12 11.86 22.43
N ALA A 277 42.18 12.71 22.02
CA ALA A 277 40.76 12.35 21.94
C ALA A 277 40.49 11.24 20.92
N ALA A 278 41.17 11.25 19.77
CA ALA A 278 41.08 10.19 18.78
C ALA A 278 41.58 8.83 19.31
N LEU A 279 42.71 8.82 20.04
CA LEU A 279 43.19 7.62 20.71
C LEU A 279 42.22 7.10 21.79
N VAL A 280 41.52 7.99 22.49
CA VAL A 280 40.47 7.60 23.44
C VAL A 280 39.29 6.94 22.72
N GLN A 281 38.87 7.48 21.58
CA GLN A 281 37.85 6.85 20.73
C GLN A 281 38.29 5.49 20.21
N ALA A 282 39.60 5.32 19.95
CA ALA A 282 40.20 4.04 19.56
C ALA A 282 40.36 3.04 20.74
N GLY A 283 39.89 3.38 21.94
CA GLY A 283 39.85 2.49 23.10
C GLY A 283 41.01 2.64 24.09
N LEU A 284 41.90 3.63 23.90
CA LEU A 284 42.96 3.92 24.87
C LEU A 284 42.41 4.67 26.08
N ARG A 285 42.94 4.41 27.27
CA ARG A 285 42.57 5.19 28.46
C ARG A 285 43.04 6.63 28.28
N LYS A 286 42.19 7.60 28.64
CA LYS A 286 42.47 9.04 28.53
C LYS A 286 43.86 9.45 29.03
N ALA A 287 44.21 9.07 30.26
CA ALA A 287 45.51 9.42 30.84
C ALA A 287 46.71 8.83 30.09
N ALA A 288 46.57 7.63 29.50
CA ALA A 288 47.61 7.00 28.70
C ALA A 288 47.77 7.68 27.33
N ALA A 289 46.65 8.03 26.70
CA ALA A 289 46.64 8.80 25.45
C ALA A 289 47.29 10.18 25.64
N GLU A 290 46.90 10.91 26.68
CA GLU A 290 47.48 12.22 27.01
C GLU A 290 49.00 12.12 27.27
N ALA A 291 49.45 11.14 28.08
CA ALA A 291 50.86 10.94 28.38
C ALA A 291 51.70 10.57 27.13
N LEU A 292 51.18 9.69 26.27
CA LEU A 292 51.85 9.31 25.02
C LEU A 292 52.00 10.51 24.07
N ILE A 293 50.92 11.26 23.88
CA ILE A 293 50.89 12.42 22.98
C ILE A 293 51.77 13.56 23.52
N GLU A 294 51.73 13.83 24.81
CA GLU A 294 52.63 14.80 25.47
C GLU A 294 54.10 14.41 25.26
N GLY A 295 54.44 13.14 25.49
CA GLY A 295 55.79 12.61 25.33
C GLY A 295 56.31 12.73 23.90
N TRP A 296 55.49 12.38 22.89
CA TRP A 296 55.84 12.54 21.48
C TRP A 296 55.97 13.99 21.05
N ALA A 297 55.07 14.87 21.50
CA ALA A 297 55.13 16.29 21.16
C ALA A 297 56.37 16.97 21.76
N SER A 298 56.77 16.60 22.99
CA SER A 298 58.02 17.08 23.61
C SER A 298 59.24 16.51 22.90
N LEU A 299 59.25 15.20 22.61
CA LEU A 299 60.34 14.55 21.90
C LEU A 299 60.55 15.11 20.48
N ALA A 300 59.48 15.44 19.77
CA ALA A 300 59.56 16.05 18.43
C ALA A 300 60.14 17.48 18.44
N ARG A 301 59.96 18.22 19.55
CA ARG A 301 60.52 19.57 19.72
C ARG A 301 61.97 19.55 20.18
N GLU A 302 62.32 18.65 21.09
CA GLU A 302 63.60 18.68 21.80
C GLU A 302 64.62 17.67 21.25
N GLY A 303 64.16 16.64 20.55
CA GLY A 303 64.98 15.55 20.05
C GLY A 303 65.56 14.66 21.15
N ILE A 304 66.39 13.70 20.74
CA ILE A 304 67.21 12.90 21.67
C ILE A 304 68.64 13.46 21.62
N PRO A 305 69.20 13.92 22.75
CA PRO A 305 70.57 14.43 22.79
C PRO A 305 71.58 13.42 22.25
N ALA A 306 72.55 13.88 21.45
CA ALA A 306 73.49 13.03 20.73
C ALA A 306 74.39 12.18 21.64
N ASP A 307 74.71 12.69 22.83
CA ASP A 307 75.44 12.02 23.91
C ASP A 307 74.67 10.85 24.53
N VAL A 308 73.33 10.86 24.45
CA VAL A 308 72.46 9.80 24.98
C VAL A 308 72.04 8.81 23.88
N ARG A 309 72.05 9.22 22.60
CA ARG A 309 71.68 8.37 21.45
C ARG A 309 72.74 7.34 21.06
N GLY A 310 74.01 7.56 21.46
CA GLY A 310 75.15 6.73 21.09
C GLY A 310 75.62 6.97 19.64
N SER A 311 76.93 6.87 19.39
CA SER A 311 77.54 7.23 18.10
C SER A 311 77.49 6.15 17.02
N ASP A 312 77.24 4.89 17.34
CA ASP A 312 77.49 3.80 16.40
C ASP A 312 76.35 2.77 16.33
N GLU A 313 75.87 2.54 15.12
CA GLU A 313 75.00 1.41 14.71
C GLU A 313 75.67 0.03 14.93
N ALA A 314 76.90 0.00 15.47
CA ALA A 314 77.76 -1.18 15.65
C ALA A 314 77.23 -2.26 16.61
N TRP A 315 76.13 -2.03 17.32
CA TRP A 315 75.52 -3.03 18.22
C TRP A 315 74.48 -3.94 17.52
N LEU A 316 74.09 -3.61 16.30
CA LEU A 316 73.13 -4.35 15.48
C LEU A 316 73.88 -5.22 14.45
N GLU A 317 73.73 -6.54 14.52
CA GLU A 317 74.25 -7.47 13.49
C GLU A 317 73.49 -7.37 12.15
N LEU A 318 72.37 -6.65 12.13
CA LEU A 318 71.51 -6.40 10.97
C LEU A 318 71.09 -4.93 10.96
N PRO A 319 71.04 -4.24 9.81
CA PRO A 319 70.61 -2.84 9.77
C PRO A 319 69.23 -2.67 10.41
N PRO A 320 69.02 -1.63 11.24
CA PRO A 320 67.75 -1.40 11.92
C PRO A 320 66.63 -1.25 10.89
N ALA A 321 65.44 -1.79 11.21
CA ALA A 321 64.36 -1.77 10.23
C ALA A 321 63.86 -0.34 10.00
N SER A 322 63.92 0.11 8.75
CA SER A 322 63.41 1.44 8.36
C SER A 322 61.88 1.49 8.45
N VAL A 323 61.34 2.72 8.46
CA VAL A 323 59.88 2.94 8.40
C VAL A 323 59.28 2.26 7.15
N ASP A 324 59.97 2.32 6.01
CA ASP A 324 59.56 1.63 4.78
C ASP A 324 59.50 0.10 4.93
N ALA A 325 60.54 -0.50 5.52
CA ALA A 325 60.60 -1.96 5.73
C ALA A 325 59.52 -2.45 6.71
N TRP A 326 59.20 -1.63 7.72
CA TRP A 326 58.10 -1.91 8.65
C TRP A 326 56.74 -1.72 7.97
N ALA A 327 56.55 -0.62 7.25
CA ALA A 327 55.32 -0.32 6.51
C ALA A 327 54.96 -1.42 5.50
N GLU A 328 55.94 -1.98 4.80
CA GLU A 328 55.70 -3.09 3.86
C GLU A 328 55.21 -4.37 4.59
N ARG A 329 55.76 -4.68 5.76
CA ARG A 329 55.34 -5.85 6.55
C ARG A 329 53.95 -5.68 7.16
N HIS A 330 53.60 -4.46 7.54
CA HIS A 330 52.36 -4.09 8.24
C HIS A 330 51.31 -3.43 7.34
N ALA A 331 51.53 -3.38 6.03
CA ALA A 331 50.66 -2.71 5.06
C ALA A 331 49.18 -3.10 5.23
N LEU A 332 48.90 -4.39 5.44
CA LEU A 332 47.54 -4.92 5.56
C LEU A 332 46.81 -4.48 6.84
N ASP A 333 47.55 -4.12 7.89
CA ASP A 333 46.96 -3.59 9.13
C ASP A 333 46.24 -2.27 8.88
N PHE A 334 46.54 -1.58 7.77
CA PHE A 334 46.07 -0.26 7.40
C PHE A 334 45.10 -0.26 6.21
N VAL A 335 44.86 -1.42 5.59
CA VAL A 335 43.95 -1.57 4.45
C VAL A 335 42.55 -1.89 4.94
N ASN A 336 41.55 -1.13 4.47
CA ASN A 336 40.13 -1.36 4.77
C ASN A 336 39.41 -2.02 3.59
N VAL A 337 40.01 -3.10 3.11
CA VAL A 337 39.52 -3.94 2.01
C VAL A 337 39.43 -5.36 2.54
N HIS A 338 38.24 -5.92 2.39
CA HIS A 338 37.84 -7.22 2.90
C HIS A 338 37.50 -8.14 1.74
N LEU A 339 37.88 -9.42 1.89
CA LEU A 339 37.43 -10.49 1.01
C LEU A 339 36.10 -11.03 1.53
N LEU A 340 35.13 -11.13 0.63
CA LEU A 340 33.87 -11.85 0.84
C LEU A 340 33.96 -13.15 0.05
N PRO A 341 34.07 -14.31 0.71
CA PRO A 341 34.17 -15.62 0.04
C PRO A 341 33.08 -15.78 -1.04
N GLY A 342 33.48 -16.11 -2.27
CA GLY A 342 32.58 -16.29 -3.42
C GLY A 342 31.84 -15.05 -3.94
N GLN A 343 31.95 -13.88 -3.29
CA GLN A 343 31.16 -12.67 -3.59
C GLN A 343 32.00 -11.47 -4.04
N GLY A 344 33.29 -11.42 -3.69
CA GLY A 344 34.24 -10.41 -4.18
C GLY A 344 34.91 -9.57 -3.11
N LEU A 345 35.19 -8.30 -3.42
CA LEU A 345 35.89 -7.37 -2.51
C LEU A 345 34.93 -6.32 -1.96
N LEU A 346 35.03 -6.07 -0.66
CA LEU A 346 34.36 -4.96 0.03
C LEU A 346 35.41 -3.97 0.51
N SER A 347 35.36 -2.72 0.03
CA SER A 347 36.13 -1.63 0.62
C SER A 347 35.21 -0.67 1.35
N ARG A 348 35.63 -0.14 2.51
CA ARG A 348 34.90 0.86 3.28
C ARG A 348 35.76 2.11 3.48
N ARG A 349 35.18 3.28 3.25
CA ARG A 349 35.81 4.58 3.54
C ARG A 349 34.78 5.58 4.04
N GLU A 350 35.21 6.56 4.81
CA GLU A 350 34.42 7.78 5.01
C GLU A 350 34.62 8.71 3.82
N GLY A 351 33.55 9.38 3.41
CA GLY A 351 33.58 10.34 2.32
C GLY A 351 32.30 11.15 2.29
N VAL A 352 32.05 11.81 1.16
CA VAL A 352 30.84 12.62 0.97
C VAL A 352 29.95 11.95 -0.06
N VAL A 353 28.64 11.96 0.15
CA VAL A 353 27.68 11.50 -0.86
C VAL A 353 27.82 12.39 -2.10
N GLU A 354 28.18 11.79 -3.24
CA GLU A 354 28.33 12.49 -4.52
C GLU A 354 27.08 13.30 -4.85
N SER A 355 27.26 14.54 -5.33
CA SER A 355 26.12 15.41 -5.63
C SER A 355 25.52 15.05 -6.98
N SER A 356 24.21 14.83 -6.98
CA SER A 356 23.41 14.71 -8.20
C SER A 356 22.05 15.36 -7.95
N ALA A 357 21.48 15.99 -8.97
CA ALA A 357 20.20 16.70 -8.89
C ALA A 357 19.03 15.82 -8.40
N ALA A 358 19.18 14.49 -8.44
CA ALA A 358 18.17 13.52 -8.03
C ALA A 358 18.40 12.93 -6.62
N MET A 359 19.49 13.29 -5.92
CA MET A 359 19.87 12.76 -4.60
C MET A 359 19.40 13.61 -3.41
N GLY A 360 18.56 14.63 -3.68
CA GLY A 360 17.82 15.35 -2.64
C GLY A 360 18.71 15.89 -1.51
N ALA A 361 18.30 15.62 -0.27
CA ALA A 361 18.93 16.14 0.94
C ALA A 361 20.18 15.35 1.38
N LEU A 362 20.48 14.21 0.74
CA LEU A 362 21.64 13.39 1.05
C LEU A 362 22.94 13.90 0.41
N ALA A 363 22.84 14.67 -0.68
CA ALA A 363 24.00 15.22 -1.38
C ALA A 363 24.86 16.10 -0.46
N GLY A 364 26.17 15.88 -0.45
CA GLY A 364 27.10 16.69 0.37
C GLY A 364 27.21 16.25 1.83
N LYS A 365 26.44 15.25 2.29
CA LYS A 365 26.56 14.72 3.65
C LYS A 365 27.75 13.77 3.79
N GLU A 366 28.34 13.76 4.98
CA GLU A 366 29.32 12.73 5.36
C GLU A 366 28.66 11.36 5.38
N ALA A 367 29.33 10.39 4.75
CA ALA A 367 28.80 9.05 4.56
C ALA A 367 29.90 7.99 4.64
N ALA A 368 29.51 6.82 5.15
CA ALA A 368 30.25 5.59 4.94
C ALA A 368 29.99 5.10 3.52
N ILE A 369 31.03 5.12 2.68
CA ILE A 369 31.01 4.64 1.30
C ILE A 369 31.60 3.24 1.30
N SER A 370 30.80 2.28 0.85
CA SER A 370 31.17 0.89 0.64
C SER A 370 31.20 0.60 -0.86
N LYS A 371 32.30 0.08 -1.39
CA LYS A 371 32.35 -0.44 -2.76
C LYS A 371 32.41 -1.96 -2.70
N ILE A 372 31.47 -2.61 -3.37
CA ILE A 372 31.46 -4.06 -3.57
C ILE A 372 31.84 -4.30 -5.03
N VAL A 373 32.85 -5.13 -5.26
CA VAL A 373 33.17 -5.57 -6.61
C VAL A 373 32.73 -7.00 -6.79
N ASP A 374 31.87 -7.25 -7.77
CA ASP A 374 31.35 -8.60 -8.01
C ASP A 374 32.30 -9.46 -8.85
N GLY A 375 31.90 -10.73 -9.04
CA GLY A 375 32.64 -11.66 -9.86
C GLY A 375 32.93 -11.17 -11.28
N ALA A 376 32.13 -10.28 -11.89
CA ALA A 376 32.37 -9.80 -13.25
C ALA A 376 33.26 -8.54 -13.31
N GLY A 377 33.78 -8.05 -12.17
CA GLY A 377 34.58 -6.83 -12.08
C GLY A 377 33.74 -5.55 -12.08
N ARG A 378 32.43 -5.65 -11.83
CA ARG A 378 31.52 -4.50 -11.77
C ARG A 378 31.48 -3.96 -10.34
N ILE A 379 31.40 -2.65 -10.20
CA ILE A 379 31.46 -2.00 -8.89
C ILE A 379 30.07 -1.54 -8.47
N LEU A 380 29.58 -2.01 -7.33
CA LEU A 380 28.42 -1.47 -6.62
C LEU A 380 28.92 -0.48 -5.57
N SER A 381 28.58 0.80 -5.72
CA SER A 381 28.86 1.85 -4.75
C SER A 381 27.65 2.05 -3.84
N LEU A 382 27.85 1.91 -2.53
CA LEU A 382 26.84 2.09 -1.49
C LEU A 382 27.29 3.22 -0.55
N SER A 383 26.51 4.28 -0.46
CA SER A 383 26.73 5.40 0.45
C SER A 383 25.65 5.42 1.52
N ARG A 384 26.05 5.38 2.79
CA ARG A 384 25.16 5.52 3.95
C ARG A 384 25.55 6.77 4.73
N ALA A 385 24.63 7.72 4.88
CA ALA A 385 24.89 8.93 5.64
C ALA A 385 25.20 8.60 7.11
N LEU A 386 26.22 9.24 7.69
CA LEU A 386 26.66 8.97 9.07
C LEU A 386 25.62 9.41 10.11
N ASP A 387 24.77 10.39 9.77
CA ASP A 387 23.64 10.84 10.59
C ASP A 387 22.41 9.91 10.51
N GLY A 388 22.49 8.82 9.74
CA GLY A 388 21.39 7.88 9.52
C GLY A 388 20.28 8.39 8.60
N SER A 389 20.43 9.55 7.97
CA SER A 389 19.36 10.18 7.19
C SER A 389 18.98 9.45 5.90
N GLY A 390 19.81 8.51 5.42
CA GLY A 390 19.47 7.70 4.26
C GLY A 390 20.61 6.91 3.64
N VAL A 391 20.25 6.20 2.57
CA VAL A 391 21.10 5.24 1.86
C VAL A 391 20.95 5.45 0.34
N SER A 392 22.07 5.39 -0.37
CA SER A 392 22.11 5.38 -1.84
C SER A 392 23.01 4.26 -2.32
N ALA A 393 22.56 3.45 -3.28
CA ALA A 393 23.32 2.33 -3.81
C ALA A 393 23.21 2.28 -5.34
N ARG A 394 24.31 2.06 -6.06
CA ARG A 394 24.31 2.01 -7.53
C ARG A 394 25.48 1.22 -8.11
N TRP A 395 25.20 0.45 -9.15
CA TRP A 395 26.23 -0.15 -10.00
C TRP A 395 26.86 0.89 -10.94
N LEU A 396 28.19 0.96 -10.97
CA LEU A 396 28.97 1.96 -11.70
C LEU A 396 29.25 1.60 -13.17
N ASP A 397 28.92 0.39 -13.61
CA ASP A 397 29.09 -0.07 -15.00
C ASP A 397 28.02 0.49 -15.96
N ALA A 398 26.91 1.01 -15.42
CA ALA A 398 25.87 1.69 -16.19
C ALA A 398 26.08 3.22 -16.17
N PRO A 399 26.22 3.88 -17.34
CA PRO A 399 26.31 5.34 -17.42
C PRO A 399 24.99 5.98 -16.98
N MET A 400 25.07 7.14 -16.32
CA MET A 400 23.92 7.78 -15.66
C MET A 400 22.77 8.07 -16.62
N GLU A 401 23.11 8.38 -17.87
CA GLU A 401 22.20 8.70 -18.97
C GLU A 401 21.37 7.50 -19.42
N SER A 402 21.85 6.27 -19.17
CA SER A 402 21.15 5.03 -19.50
C SER A 402 20.15 4.57 -18.43
N LEU A 403 20.10 5.26 -17.29
CA LEU A 403 19.31 4.85 -16.14
C LEU A 403 17.91 5.48 -16.16
N ARG A 404 16.89 4.62 -16.09
CA ARG A 404 15.51 5.05 -15.87
C ARG A 404 15.27 5.24 -14.37
N TRP A 405 14.97 6.47 -13.99
CA TRP A 405 14.57 6.83 -12.63
C TRP A 405 13.08 6.52 -12.40
N VAL A 406 12.79 5.84 -11.30
CA VAL A 406 11.44 5.52 -10.85
C VAL A 406 11.28 6.12 -9.45
N PRO A 407 10.76 7.35 -9.32
CA PRO A 407 10.50 7.95 -8.02
C PRO A 407 9.24 7.36 -7.37
N CYS A 408 9.20 7.36 -6.04
CA CYS A 408 7.97 7.13 -5.28
C CYS A 408 7.00 8.30 -5.53
N GLY A 409 5.73 7.99 -5.78
CA GLY A 409 4.66 8.97 -5.98
C GLY A 409 4.13 9.58 -4.69
N ASP A 410 4.47 9.00 -3.54
CA ASP A 410 4.17 9.58 -2.23
C ASP A 410 5.16 10.69 -1.90
N ARG A 411 4.66 11.94 -1.82
CA ARG A 411 5.50 13.12 -1.56
C ARG A 411 6.15 13.09 -0.17
N ASP A 412 5.60 12.32 0.76
CA ASP A 412 6.13 12.17 2.11
C ASP A 412 7.28 11.12 2.16
N LYS A 413 7.39 10.24 1.14
CA LYS A 413 8.43 9.21 1.03
C LYS A 413 9.44 9.58 -0.07
N ARG A 414 10.59 10.13 0.32
CA ARG A 414 11.68 10.46 -0.62
C ARG A 414 12.53 9.23 -0.93
N ARG A 415 12.07 8.44 -1.91
CA ARG A 415 12.73 7.22 -2.38
C ARG A 415 12.66 7.09 -3.90
N ALA A 416 13.66 6.47 -4.51
CA ALA A 416 13.69 6.18 -5.94
C ALA A 416 14.43 4.86 -6.25
N LEU A 417 14.00 4.17 -7.31
CA LEU A 417 14.71 3.04 -7.91
C LEU A 417 15.33 3.48 -9.24
N LEU A 418 16.51 2.94 -9.55
CA LEU A 418 17.21 3.15 -10.82
C LEU A 418 17.23 1.84 -11.59
N LEU A 419 16.72 1.86 -12.82
CA LEU A 419 16.64 0.70 -13.68
C LEU A 419 17.51 0.86 -14.93
N SER A 420 18.11 -0.23 -15.40
CA SER A 420 18.67 -0.35 -16.75
C SER A 420 18.16 -1.64 -17.38
N SER A 421 17.62 -1.57 -18.59
CA SER A 421 17.04 -2.72 -19.31
C SER A 421 16.06 -3.57 -18.48
N GLY A 422 15.30 -2.94 -17.58
CA GLY A 422 14.32 -3.60 -16.68
C GLY A 422 14.92 -4.23 -15.41
N GLN A 423 16.24 -4.22 -15.23
CA GLN A 423 16.92 -4.72 -14.04
C GLN A 423 17.17 -3.59 -13.05
N LEU A 424 17.10 -3.90 -11.75
CA LEU A 424 17.45 -2.97 -10.69
C LEU A 424 18.97 -2.73 -10.67
N THR A 425 19.40 -1.51 -11.01
CA THR A 425 20.81 -1.10 -11.07
C THR A 425 21.19 -0.09 -9.99
N GLY A 426 20.21 0.50 -9.31
CA GLY A 426 20.45 1.32 -8.13
C GLY A 426 19.17 1.66 -7.36
N LEU A 427 19.33 2.25 -6.18
CA LEU A 427 18.26 2.77 -5.36
C LEU A 427 18.73 3.99 -4.55
N HIS A 428 17.77 4.79 -4.12
CA HIS A 428 17.96 5.97 -3.28
C HIS A 428 16.83 6.06 -2.26
N VAL A 429 17.17 6.25 -0.99
CA VAL A 429 16.21 6.23 0.13
C VAL A 429 16.61 7.26 1.18
N GLU A 430 15.74 8.22 1.46
CA GLU A 430 15.79 9.06 2.66
C GLU A 430 14.86 8.47 3.74
N GLY A 431 15.35 8.40 4.98
CA GLY A 431 14.62 7.85 6.14
C GLY A 431 14.54 6.32 6.20
N GLU A 432 13.73 5.80 7.12
CA GLU A 432 13.56 4.36 7.33
C GLU A 432 12.76 3.72 6.19
N TRP A 433 13.09 2.48 5.81
CA TRP A 433 12.34 1.72 4.84
C TRP A 433 12.39 0.21 5.12
N ASN A 434 11.25 -0.36 5.50
CA ASN A 434 11.12 -1.79 5.85
C ASN A 434 11.54 -2.74 4.73
N ASP A 435 11.33 -2.35 3.46
CA ASP A 435 11.70 -3.18 2.31
C ASP A 435 13.15 -3.00 1.86
N LEU A 436 13.93 -2.11 2.48
CA LEU A 436 15.34 -1.87 2.10
C LEU A 436 16.18 -3.15 2.05
N PRO A 437 16.09 -4.11 3.01
CA PRO A 437 16.83 -5.37 2.92
C PRO A 437 16.44 -6.22 1.70
N SER A 438 15.15 -6.22 1.34
CA SER A 438 14.67 -6.95 0.15
C SER A 438 15.10 -6.25 -1.14
N ALA A 439 15.07 -4.91 -1.16
CA ALA A 439 15.55 -4.09 -2.28
C ALA A 439 17.04 -4.27 -2.53
N MET A 440 17.84 -4.29 -1.46
CA MET A 440 19.29 -4.50 -1.54
C MET A 440 19.63 -5.89 -2.08
N ARG A 441 18.91 -6.94 -1.68
CA ARG A 441 19.08 -8.29 -2.26
C ARG A 441 18.77 -8.31 -3.76
N LEU A 442 17.68 -7.67 -4.19
CA LEU A 442 17.33 -7.56 -5.61
C LEU A 442 18.40 -6.78 -6.41
N LEU A 443 18.93 -5.70 -5.83
CA LEU A 443 20.00 -4.89 -6.42
C LEU A 443 21.29 -5.68 -6.58
N MET A 444 21.69 -6.45 -5.56
CA MET A 444 22.86 -7.32 -5.62
C MET A 444 22.70 -8.43 -6.66
N ALA A 445 21.51 -9.02 -6.75
CA ALA A 445 21.20 -10.06 -7.73
C ALA A 445 20.97 -9.53 -9.16
N ARG A 446 20.88 -8.21 -9.36
CA ARG A 446 20.38 -7.58 -10.61
C ARG A 446 19.08 -8.21 -11.10
N GLY A 447 18.20 -8.53 -10.17
CA GLY A 447 16.93 -9.16 -10.48
C GLY A 447 16.09 -8.27 -11.39
N PRO A 448 15.34 -8.84 -12.35
CA PRO A 448 14.30 -8.09 -13.04
C PRO A 448 13.28 -7.62 -12.00
N LEU A 449 12.78 -6.40 -12.16
CA LEU A 449 11.67 -5.89 -11.35
C LEU A 449 10.38 -6.09 -12.15
N PRO A 450 9.49 -7.04 -11.75
CA PRO A 450 8.19 -7.23 -12.39
C PRO A 450 7.39 -5.93 -12.41
N GLY A 451 6.58 -5.74 -13.44
CA GLY A 451 5.78 -4.51 -13.61
C GLY A 451 4.93 -4.16 -12.38
N TRP A 452 4.39 -5.16 -11.69
CA TRP A 452 3.62 -4.96 -10.47
C TRP A 452 4.46 -4.41 -9.30
N GLN A 453 5.72 -4.84 -9.13
CA GLN A 453 6.61 -4.35 -8.05
C GLN A 453 7.00 -2.90 -8.32
N LEU A 454 7.25 -2.56 -9.58
CA LEU A 454 7.50 -1.18 -9.98
C LEU A 454 6.30 -0.29 -9.70
N THR A 455 5.09 -0.76 -9.97
CA THR A 455 3.89 0.01 -9.67
C THR A 455 3.63 0.09 -8.16
N THR A 456 3.85 -0.99 -7.41
CA THR A 456 3.82 -0.98 -5.93
C THR A 456 4.74 0.09 -5.38
N PHE A 457 5.97 0.17 -5.90
CA PHE A 457 6.94 1.18 -5.48
C PHE A 457 6.50 2.59 -5.86
N ARG A 458 5.99 2.79 -7.09
CA ARG A 458 5.50 4.11 -7.54
C ARG A 458 4.31 4.59 -6.74
N GLU A 459 3.38 3.71 -6.38
CA GLU A 459 2.14 4.08 -5.69
C GLU A 459 2.32 4.17 -4.16
N LEU A 460 3.09 3.25 -3.57
CA LEU A 460 3.19 3.07 -2.11
C LEU A 460 4.58 3.34 -1.55
N GLY A 461 5.62 3.35 -2.38
CA GLY A 461 7.01 3.43 -1.91
C GLY A 461 7.53 2.14 -1.26
N GLU A 462 6.90 1.01 -1.58
CA GLU A 462 7.17 -0.33 -1.06
C GLU A 462 7.39 -1.32 -2.22
N LEU A 463 8.14 -2.40 -1.99
CA LEU A 463 8.39 -3.46 -2.97
C LEU A 463 7.49 -4.68 -2.76
N LYS A 464 6.86 -4.77 -1.59
CA LYS A 464 5.87 -5.77 -1.22
C LYS A 464 4.59 -5.08 -0.81
N ILE A 465 3.50 -5.84 -0.78
CA ILE A 465 2.25 -5.39 -0.17
C ILE A 465 2.05 -6.27 1.06
N ASP A 466 1.99 -5.69 2.25
CA ASP A 466 1.60 -6.44 3.44
C ASP A 466 0.22 -7.11 3.22
N GLN A 467 0.07 -8.35 3.72
CA GLN A 467 -1.22 -9.03 3.70
C GLN A 467 -2.23 -8.15 4.47
N PRO A 468 -3.44 -7.92 3.94
CA PRO A 468 -4.37 -6.91 4.43
C PRO A 468 -5.10 -7.33 5.72
N ALA A 469 -4.45 -8.04 6.64
CA ALA A 469 -4.96 -8.14 8.00
C ALA A 469 -4.79 -6.80 8.75
N ALA A 470 -3.81 -5.97 8.37
CA ALA A 470 -3.39 -4.79 9.13
C ALA A 470 -3.99 -3.44 8.69
N LEU A 471 -4.92 -3.40 7.73
CA LEU A 471 -5.45 -2.14 7.15
C LEU A 471 -6.95 -1.89 7.42
N PHE A 472 -7.55 -2.55 8.41
CA PHE A 472 -8.94 -2.28 8.77
C PHE A 472 -9.02 -1.15 9.80
N GLU A 473 -9.55 -0.01 9.37
CA GLU A 473 -9.88 1.12 10.25
C GLU A 473 -11.01 0.72 11.22
N PRO A 474 -10.81 0.78 12.56
CA PRO A 474 -11.84 0.43 13.54
C PRO A 474 -13.15 1.21 13.38
N ASN A 475 -13.08 2.37 12.72
CA ASN A 475 -14.21 3.27 12.48
C ASN A 475 -15.00 2.98 11.18
N GLU A 476 -14.59 2.02 10.35
CA GLU A 476 -15.31 1.64 9.14
C GLU A 476 -16.73 1.16 9.47
N VAL A 477 -17.77 1.67 8.79
CA VAL A 477 -19.16 1.27 9.01
C VAL A 477 -19.46 -0.01 8.24
N VAL A 478 -19.80 -1.09 8.95
CA VAL A 478 -20.16 -2.41 8.40
C VAL A 478 -21.67 -2.52 8.14
N CYS A 479 -22.50 -1.92 8.99
CA CYS A 479 -23.95 -1.82 8.75
C CYS A 479 -24.38 -0.35 8.62
N ASN A 480 -24.74 0.07 7.39
CA ASN A 480 -25.26 1.41 7.13
C ASN A 480 -26.70 1.63 7.61
N CYS A 481 -27.46 0.57 7.93
CA CYS A 481 -28.83 0.70 8.42
C CYS A 481 -28.82 0.94 9.94
N ALA A 482 -27.99 0.20 10.69
CA ALA A 482 -27.85 0.30 12.15
C ALA A 482 -26.65 1.15 12.62
N GLY A 483 -25.83 1.68 11.70
CA GLY A 483 -24.66 2.50 12.02
C GLY A 483 -23.51 1.76 12.70
N VAL A 484 -23.44 0.44 12.56
CA VAL A 484 -22.50 -0.44 13.27
C VAL A 484 -21.12 -0.39 12.62
N LYS A 485 -20.09 -0.13 13.43
CA LYS A 485 -18.69 -0.04 12.99
C LYS A 485 -17.94 -1.35 13.17
N ARG A 486 -16.88 -1.55 12.37
CA ARG A 486 -16.04 -2.74 12.39
C ARG A 486 -15.41 -2.97 13.76
N GLY A 487 -14.87 -1.94 14.42
CA GLY A 487 -14.28 -2.06 15.75
C GLY A 487 -15.27 -2.49 16.83
N GLN A 488 -16.55 -2.11 16.72
CA GLN A 488 -17.61 -2.58 17.62
C GLN A 488 -17.90 -4.08 17.42
N ILE A 489 -17.88 -4.55 16.17
CA ILE A 489 -18.06 -5.95 15.85
C ILE A 489 -16.85 -6.76 16.33
N THR A 490 -15.63 -6.30 16.06
CA THR A 490 -14.39 -6.94 16.53
C THR A 490 -14.36 -7.08 18.05
N SER A 491 -14.72 -6.01 18.79
CA SER A 491 -14.78 -6.06 20.27
C SER A 491 -15.81 -7.07 20.79
N LEU A 492 -16.94 -7.24 20.10
CA LEU A 492 -17.97 -8.21 20.48
C LEU A 492 -17.55 -9.65 20.19
N ILE A 493 -16.82 -9.88 19.09
CA ILE A 493 -16.22 -11.18 18.76
C ILE A 493 -15.15 -11.53 19.80
N GLU A 494 -14.26 -10.59 20.14
CA GLU A 494 -13.26 -10.75 21.21
C GLU A 494 -13.91 -11.01 22.58
N ALA A 495 -15.09 -10.44 22.84
CA ALA A 495 -15.89 -10.68 24.03
C ALA A 495 -16.73 -11.99 23.99
N GLY A 496 -16.51 -12.85 22.98
CA GLY A 496 -17.09 -14.20 22.93
C GLY A 496 -18.35 -14.37 22.07
N CYS A 497 -18.70 -13.40 21.22
CA CYS A 497 -19.76 -13.59 20.23
C CYS A 497 -19.28 -14.56 19.14
N ALA A 498 -19.95 -15.71 18.98
CA ALA A 498 -19.45 -16.82 18.16
C ALA A 498 -20.14 -16.94 16.79
N THR A 499 -21.30 -16.30 16.62
CA THR A 499 -22.08 -16.39 15.37
C THR A 499 -22.55 -15.03 14.83
N PRO A 500 -22.77 -14.91 13.50
CA PRO A 500 -23.38 -13.71 12.91
C PRO A 500 -24.81 -13.42 13.41
N ALA A 501 -25.54 -14.45 13.86
CA ALA A 501 -26.89 -14.31 14.39
C ALA A 501 -26.90 -13.60 15.75
N GLU A 502 -26.05 -14.02 16.69
CA GLU A 502 -25.85 -13.37 17.98
C GLU A 502 -25.36 -11.92 17.82
N LEU A 503 -24.48 -11.69 16.85
CA LEU A 503 -23.96 -10.36 16.53
C LEU A 503 -25.07 -9.44 15.97
N SER A 504 -25.93 -9.98 15.10
CA SER A 504 -27.07 -9.27 14.51
C SER A 504 -28.12 -8.88 15.56
N GLU A 505 -28.36 -9.74 16.56
CA GLU A 505 -29.29 -9.47 17.66
C GLU A 505 -28.78 -8.37 18.59
N ARG A 506 -27.47 -8.35 18.88
CA ARG A 506 -26.85 -7.34 19.75
C ARG A 506 -26.65 -5.98 19.08
N THR A 507 -26.46 -5.95 17.77
CA THR A 507 -26.10 -4.73 17.04
C THR A 507 -27.20 -4.22 16.11
N ARG A 508 -28.28 -4.98 15.91
CA ARG A 508 -29.33 -4.78 14.90
C ARG A 508 -28.83 -4.77 13.45
N ALA A 509 -27.54 -5.08 13.23
CA ALA A 509 -26.99 -5.24 11.90
C ALA A 509 -27.68 -6.43 11.20
N GLY A 510 -28.04 -6.27 9.92
CA GLY A 510 -28.70 -7.31 9.13
C GLY A 510 -30.22 -7.39 9.30
N GLN A 511 -30.80 -6.77 10.34
CA GLN A 511 -32.23 -6.91 10.66
C GLN A 511 -33.14 -5.87 9.98
N ILE A 512 -32.58 -4.74 9.53
CA ILE A 512 -33.36 -3.64 8.91
C ILE A 512 -33.55 -3.89 7.41
N CYS A 513 -32.45 -4.15 6.72
CA CYS A 513 -32.39 -4.18 5.25
C CYS A 513 -31.68 -5.43 4.71
N GLY A 514 -31.16 -6.32 5.58
CA GLY A 514 -30.42 -7.53 5.19
C GLY A 514 -29.02 -7.30 4.57
N GLY A 515 -28.75 -6.12 4.00
CA GLY A 515 -27.59 -5.89 3.13
C GLY A 515 -26.19 -6.00 3.76
N CYS A 516 -26.05 -6.05 5.09
CA CYS A 516 -24.74 -6.25 5.74
C CYS A 516 -24.55 -7.68 6.29
N ALA A 517 -25.55 -8.56 6.18
CA ALA A 517 -25.45 -9.93 6.68
C ALA A 517 -24.23 -10.71 6.12
N PRO A 518 -23.83 -10.54 4.85
CA PRO A 518 -22.64 -11.22 4.33
C PRO A 518 -21.33 -10.72 4.94
N ALA A 519 -21.20 -9.41 5.15
CA ALA A 519 -20.02 -8.81 5.79
C ALA A 519 -19.88 -9.22 7.27
N LEU A 520 -20.99 -9.45 7.97
CA LEU A 520 -20.97 -10.00 9.34
C LEU A 520 -20.48 -11.44 9.37
N ALA A 521 -20.83 -12.25 8.36
CA ALA A 521 -20.37 -13.63 8.23
C ALA A 521 -18.86 -13.72 7.90
N GLU A 522 -18.35 -12.80 7.08
CA GLU A 522 -16.92 -12.75 6.71
C GLU A 522 -16.00 -12.50 7.92
N MET A 523 -16.45 -11.69 8.89
CA MET A 523 -15.67 -11.38 10.10
C MET A 523 -15.43 -12.59 11.02
N PHE A 524 -16.07 -13.73 10.73
CA PHE A 524 -15.80 -15.03 11.35
C PHE A 524 -14.85 -15.94 10.54
N GLY A 525 -14.17 -15.43 9.49
CA GLY A 525 -12.97 -16.05 8.91
C GLY A 525 -13.02 -16.54 7.45
N GLY A 526 -13.69 -15.83 6.53
CA GLY A 526 -14.04 -16.37 5.19
C GLY A 526 -13.16 -16.10 3.94
N SER A 527 -12.06 -15.32 3.93
CA SER A 527 -11.35 -15.04 2.66
C SER A 527 -9.83 -14.71 2.72
N SER A 528 -9.04 -15.28 1.79
CA SER A 528 -7.62 -14.97 1.56
C SER A 528 -7.34 -14.58 0.09
N LEU A 529 -7.26 -13.28 -0.22
CA LEU A 529 -6.85 -12.77 -1.53
C LEU A 529 -5.33 -12.87 -1.70
N GLN A 530 -4.87 -13.39 -2.85
CA GLN A 530 -3.44 -13.49 -3.20
C GLN A 530 -3.07 -12.47 -4.28
N GLN A 531 -1.81 -12.11 -4.39
CA GLN A 531 -1.34 -11.19 -5.43
C GLN A 531 -1.44 -11.82 -6.82
N ALA A 532 -1.76 -11.04 -7.85
CA ALA A 532 -1.85 -11.52 -9.23
C ALA A 532 -1.27 -10.50 -10.24
N GLU A 533 -0.82 -10.99 -11.40
CA GLU A 533 -0.37 -10.19 -12.54
C GLU A 533 -1.27 -10.42 -13.76
N VAL A 534 -1.41 -9.40 -14.62
CA VAL A 534 -2.03 -9.58 -15.95
C VAL A 534 -0.96 -10.06 -16.92
N LYS A 535 -1.09 -11.27 -17.45
CA LYS A 535 -0.20 -11.80 -18.49
C LYS A 535 -0.59 -11.34 -19.89
N ALA A 536 -1.89 -11.27 -20.14
CA ALA A 536 -2.43 -10.82 -21.43
C ALA A 536 -3.78 -10.14 -21.23
N ALA A 537 -4.02 -9.09 -22.02
CA ALA A 537 -5.33 -8.47 -22.16
C ALA A 537 -5.58 -8.26 -23.65
N ARG A 538 -6.63 -8.88 -24.18
CA ARG A 538 -7.00 -8.82 -25.60
C ARG A 538 -8.44 -8.36 -25.73
N GLU A 539 -8.66 -7.32 -26.52
CA GLU A 539 -10.02 -6.96 -26.94
C GLU A 539 -10.51 -7.97 -27.97
N LEU A 540 -11.61 -8.67 -27.66
CA LEU A 540 -12.22 -9.66 -28.55
C LEU A 540 -13.24 -9.02 -29.50
N SER A 541 -13.97 -8.02 -29.00
CA SER A 541 -14.92 -7.19 -29.73
C SER A 541 -15.02 -5.82 -29.01
N PRO A 542 -15.56 -4.76 -29.64
CA PRO A 542 -15.63 -3.44 -29.02
C PRO A 542 -16.23 -3.48 -27.60
N GLY A 543 -15.40 -3.19 -26.59
CA GLY A 543 -15.81 -3.20 -25.19
C GLY A 543 -15.86 -4.57 -24.50
N ILE A 544 -15.39 -5.66 -25.11
CA ILE A 544 -15.25 -6.99 -24.49
C ILE A 544 -13.79 -7.42 -24.50
N PHE A 545 -13.24 -7.69 -23.32
CA PHE A 545 -11.83 -8.01 -23.12
C PHE A 545 -11.68 -9.41 -22.52
N GLN A 546 -10.76 -10.19 -23.06
CA GLN A 546 -10.23 -11.39 -22.43
C GLN A 546 -8.98 -11.02 -21.64
N ILE A 547 -8.94 -11.38 -20.36
CA ILE A 547 -7.83 -11.05 -19.46
C ILE A 547 -7.32 -12.34 -18.82
N THR A 548 -6.02 -12.58 -18.96
CA THR A 548 -5.32 -13.71 -18.36
C THR A 548 -4.56 -13.23 -17.12
N LEU A 549 -4.89 -13.80 -15.96
CA LEU A 549 -4.35 -13.45 -14.64
C LEU A 549 -3.53 -14.61 -14.08
N SER A 550 -2.35 -14.31 -13.53
CA SER A 550 -1.49 -15.29 -12.88
C SER A 550 -1.20 -14.90 -11.42
N PRO A 551 -1.62 -15.70 -10.43
CA PRO A 551 -1.18 -15.55 -9.04
C PRO A 551 0.35 -15.48 -8.88
N VAL A 552 0.84 -14.56 -8.06
CA VAL A 552 2.27 -14.35 -7.77
C VAL A 552 2.67 -15.15 -6.52
N GLY A 553 3.74 -15.94 -6.62
CA GLY A 553 4.32 -16.64 -5.46
C GLY A 553 3.69 -18.01 -5.12
N GLY A 554 2.84 -18.56 -5.98
CA GLY A 554 2.28 -19.90 -5.82
C GLY A 554 1.57 -20.39 -7.09
N ALA A 555 1.37 -21.71 -7.21
CA ALA A 555 0.60 -22.29 -8.31
C ALA A 555 -0.90 -21.94 -8.16
N PRO A 556 -1.59 -21.51 -9.22
CA PRO A 556 -3.01 -21.19 -9.13
C PRO A 556 -3.83 -22.44 -8.79
N ALA A 557 -4.86 -22.27 -7.97
CA ALA A 557 -5.74 -23.35 -7.57
C ALA A 557 -6.57 -23.83 -8.76
N ALA A 558 -6.79 -25.13 -8.86
CA ALA A 558 -7.67 -25.67 -9.90
C ALA A 558 -9.10 -25.15 -9.72
N SER A 559 -9.76 -24.79 -10.83
CA SER A 559 -11.16 -24.38 -10.81
C SER A 559 -12.07 -25.54 -11.23
N VAL A 560 -13.25 -25.61 -10.63
CA VAL A 560 -14.38 -26.35 -11.20
C VAL A 560 -15.05 -25.47 -12.27
N PRO A 561 -15.36 -25.97 -13.49
CA PRO A 561 -15.98 -25.16 -14.53
C PRO A 561 -17.27 -24.48 -14.06
N GLY A 562 -17.35 -23.17 -14.23
CA GLY A 562 -18.44 -22.32 -13.73
C GLY A 562 -18.08 -21.48 -12.51
N GLN A 563 -16.99 -21.78 -11.81
CA GLN A 563 -16.51 -20.94 -10.70
C GLN A 563 -16.03 -19.56 -11.14
N HIS A 564 -16.05 -18.63 -10.20
CA HIS A 564 -15.55 -17.26 -10.37
C HIS A 564 -14.35 -16.99 -9.45
N VAL A 565 -13.59 -15.96 -9.78
CA VAL A 565 -12.53 -15.40 -8.95
C VAL A 565 -12.84 -13.95 -8.60
N LEU A 566 -12.41 -13.52 -7.43
CA LEU A 566 -12.41 -12.11 -7.07
C LEU A 566 -11.15 -11.47 -7.57
N VAL A 567 -11.30 -10.42 -8.36
CA VAL A 567 -10.20 -9.58 -8.82
C VAL A 567 -10.28 -8.27 -8.07
N GLN A 568 -9.21 -7.94 -7.36
CA GLN A 568 -9.08 -6.72 -6.59
C GLN A 568 -7.94 -5.88 -7.15
N GLY A 569 -8.21 -4.62 -7.45
CA GLY A 569 -7.23 -3.68 -7.96
C GLY A 569 -7.10 -2.47 -7.06
N TYR A 570 -5.91 -1.86 -7.04
CA TYR A 570 -5.66 -0.63 -6.28
C TYR A 570 -5.83 0.61 -7.19
N LEU A 571 -6.91 1.37 -6.99
CA LEU A 571 -7.29 2.55 -7.78
C LEU A 571 -7.54 3.74 -6.84
N ASP A 572 -6.99 4.92 -7.15
CA ASP A 572 -7.11 6.14 -6.34
C ASP A 572 -6.84 5.93 -4.84
N ARG A 573 -5.77 5.20 -4.51
CA ARG A 573 -5.42 4.83 -3.13
C ARG A 573 -6.47 3.98 -2.40
N ARG A 574 -7.29 3.23 -3.13
CA ARG A 574 -8.32 2.35 -2.58
C ARG A 574 -8.34 1.02 -3.30
N TRP A 575 -8.57 -0.05 -2.53
CA TRP A 575 -8.85 -1.36 -3.11
C TRP A 575 -10.30 -1.45 -3.58
N VAL A 576 -10.49 -1.85 -4.84
CA VAL A 576 -11.79 -2.11 -5.44
C VAL A 576 -11.80 -3.56 -5.89
N ALA A 577 -12.83 -4.33 -5.52
CA ALA A 577 -12.97 -5.75 -5.86
C ALA A 577 -14.17 -6.02 -6.76
N ARG A 578 -14.05 -6.95 -7.70
CA ARG A 578 -15.14 -7.48 -8.54
C ARG A 578 -15.02 -8.98 -8.70
N ALA A 579 -16.15 -9.68 -8.73
CA ALA A 579 -16.20 -11.09 -9.09
C ALA A 579 -16.26 -11.24 -10.61
N TYR A 580 -15.47 -12.15 -11.16
CA TYR A 580 -15.48 -12.51 -12.56
C TYR A 580 -15.48 -14.02 -12.70
N THR A 581 -16.45 -14.56 -13.46
CA THR A 581 -16.44 -15.97 -13.84
C THR A 581 -15.18 -16.28 -14.64
N LEU A 582 -14.58 -17.43 -14.34
CA LEU A 582 -13.54 -17.96 -15.20
C LEU A 582 -14.16 -18.37 -16.54
N SER A 583 -13.61 -17.88 -17.65
CA SER A 583 -14.05 -18.23 -19.02
C SER A 583 -13.39 -19.49 -19.56
N ALA A 584 -12.41 -20.03 -18.84
CA ALA A 584 -11.73 -21.29 -19.13
C ALA A 584 -11.45 -22.07 -17.83
N PRO A 585 -11.44 -23.41 -17.85
CA PRO A 585 -11.01 -24.20 -16.70
C PRO A 585 -9.54 -23.95 -16.37
N ALA A 586 -9.28 -23.47 -15.17
CA ALA A 586 -7.93 -23.35 -14.64
C ALA A 586 -7.46 -24.71 -14.10
N ARG A 587 -6.40 -25.27 -14.69
CA ARG A 587 -5.71 -26.44 -14.14
C ARG A 587 -4.84 -26.01 -12.96
N ALA A 588 -4.53 -26.93 -12.04
CA ALA A 588 -3.52 -26.68 -11.01
C ALA A 588 -2.21 -26.23 -11.69
N GLY A 589 -1.72 -25.03 -11.35
CA GLY A 589 -0.52 -24.45 -11.98
C GLY A 589 -0.75 -23.66 -13.28
N GLY A 590 -1.99 -23.54 -13.78
CA GLY A 590 -2.34 -22.75 -14.97
C GLY A 590 -2.94 -21.37 -14.63
N ASP A 591 -2.98 -20.46 -15.61
CA ASP A 591 -3.50 -19.09 -15.40
C ASP A 591 -5.04 -19.04 -15.29
N TYR A 592 -5.57 -18.03 -14.59
CA TYR A 592 -6.99 -17.71 -14.60
C TYR A 592 -7.34 -16.88 -15.84
N GLU A 593 -8.38 -17.27 -16.56
CA GLU A 593 -8.89 -16.51 -17.69
C GLU A 593 -10.26 -15.95 -17.35
N ILE A 594 -10.45 -14.65 -17.52
CA ILE A 594 -11.74 -13.98 -17.35
C ILE A 594 -12.12 -13.23 -18.62
N THR A 595 -13.42 -13.11 -18.89
CA THR A 595 -13.93 -12.23 -19.95
C THR A 595 -14.73 -11.10 -19.32
N VAL A 596 -14.31 -9.87 -19.61
CA VAL A 596 -14.80 -8.66 -18.96
C VAL A 596 -15.46 -7.78 -20.00
N LYS A 597 -16.74 -7.44 -19.77
CA LYS A 597 -17.39 -6.35 -20.47
C LYS A 597 -16.99 -5.02 -19.85
N ARG A 598 -16.41 -4.13 -20.65
CA ARG A 598 -16.09 -2.77 -20.27
C ARG A 598 -17.37 -1.96 -20.18
N GLU A 599 -17.86 -1.78 -18.96
CA GLU A 599 -18.88 -0.78 -18.68
C GLU A 599 -18.25 0.63 -18.80
N GLU A 600 -18.80 1.49 -19.67
CA GLU A 600 -18.23 2.81 -19.98
C GLU A 600 -18.09 3.71 -18.74
N LEU A 601 -19.01 3.56 -17.79
CA LEU A 601 -19.03 4.25 -16.49
C LEU A 601 -18.49 3.38 -15.33
N GLY A 602 -18.01 2.17 -15.63
CA GLY A 602 -17.53 1.21 -14.65
C GLY A 602 -16.10 1.50 -14.22
N VAL A 603 -15.92 2.10 -13.04
CA VAL A 603 -14.59 2.44 -12.48
C VAL A 603 -13.62 1.25 -12.54
N PHE A 604 -14.07 0.07 -12.11
CA PHE A 604 -13.20 -1.11 -12.07
C PHE A 604 -13.05 -1.81 -13.41
N SER A 605 -14.14 -2.07 -14.15
CA SER A 605 -14.08 -2.77 -15.44
C SER A 605 -13.31 -1.97 -16.48
N ARG A 606 -13.48 -0.64 -16.51
CA ARG A 606 -12.71 0.24 -17.39
C ARG A 606 -11.23 0.23 -17.04
N TRP A 607 -10.91 0.44 -15.76
CA TRP A 607 -9.53 0.36 -15.30
C TRP A 607 -8.91 -1.02 -15.56
N LEU A 608 -9.68 -2.10 -15.39
CA LEU A 608 -9.24 -3.46 -15.62
C LEU A 608 -8.90 -3.72 -17.10
N CYS A 609 -9.68 -3.15 -18.02
CA CYS A 609 -9.39 -3.26 -19.46
C CYS A 609 -8.26 -2.32 -19.93
N GLU A 610 -8.12 -1.12 -19.35
CA GLU A 610 -7.26 -0.06 -19.90
C GLU A 610 -5.91 0.08 -19.16
N ARG A 611 -5.83 -0.23 -17.86
CA ARG A 611 -4.70 0.16 -16.99
C ARG A 611 -4.16 -0.97 -16.11
N ALA A 612 -4.87 -2.09 -15.99
CA ALA A 612 -4.53 -3.14 -15.05
C ALA A 612 -3.19 -3.84 -15.32
N ALA A 613 -2.74 -3.93 -16.58
CA ALA A 613 -1.46 -4.53 -16.92
C ALA A 613 -0.25 -3.86 -16.24
N ALA A 614 -0.39 -2.58 -15.88
CA ALA A 614 0.63 -1.81 -15.20
C ALA A 614 0.25 -1.50 -13.74
N SER A 615 -0.68 -2.24 -13.12
CA SER A 615 -1.24 -1.89 -11.81
C SER A 615 -1.17 -3.01 -10.77
N LEU A 616 -1.37 -2.67 -9.48
CA LEU A 616 -1.47 -3.65 -8.41
C LEU A 616 -2.80 -4.42 -8.48
N LEU A 617 -2.70 -5.75 -8.53
CA LEU A 617 -3.82 -6.66 -8.58
C LEU A 617 -3.69 -7.80 -7.57
N ARG A 618 -4.84 -8.28 -7.12
CA ARG A 618 -4.99 -9.49 -6.31
C ARG A 618 -6.13 -10.34 -6.89
N ALA A 619 -5.99 -11.65 -6.79
CA ALA A 619 -7.00 -12.63 -7.16
C ALA A 619 -7.31 -13.58 -5.98
N SER A 620 -8.56 -13.98 -5.81
CA SER A 620 -8.90 -15.10 -4.91
C SER A 620 -8.61 -16.44 -5.58
N ALA A 621 -8.62 -17.53 -4.78
CA ALA A 621 -8.87 -18.86 -5.34
C ALA A 621 -10.26 -18.91 -6.01
N PRO A 622 -10.50 -19.85 -6.95
CA PRO A 622 -11.82 -20.05 -7.54
C PRO A 622 -12.85 -20.40 -6.47
N LYS A 623 -14.01 -19.73 -6.52
CA LYS A 623 -15.13 -19.88 -5.59
C LYS A 623 -16.43 -19.97 -6.37
N GLY A 624 -17.49 -20.34 -5.65
CA GLY A 624 -18.84 -20.45 -6.20
C GLY A 624 -19.31 -21.89 -6.35
N SER A 625 -20.63 -22.06 -6.21
CA SER A 625 -21.35 -23.33 -6.34
C SER A 625 -22.09 -23.46 -7.68
N PHE A 626 -22.04 -22.42 -8.54
CA PHE A 626 -22.60 -22.44 -9.88
C PHE A 626 -21.64 -23.12 -10.85
N VAL A 627 -21.54 -24.43 -10.70
CA VAL A 627 -20.56 -25.24 -11.43
C VAL A 627 -21.27 -26.21 -12.37
N LEU A 628 -20.51 -26.77 -13.32
CA LEU A 628 -20.99 -27.90 -14.12
C LEU A 628 -21.50 -28.98 -13.15
N PRO A 629 -22.81 -29.31 -13.15
CA PRO A 629 -23.37 -30.29 -12.24
C PRO A 629 -22.61 -31.60 -12.37
N ALA A 630 -22.42 -32.38 -11.31
CA ALA A 630 -21.79 -33.71 -11.41
C ALA A 630 -22.81 -34.78 -11.87
N PRO A 631 -22.35 -35.95 -12.38
CA PRO A 631 -23.24 -37.11 -12.58
C PRO A 631 -24.03 -37.45 -11.31
N PRO A 632 -25.28 -37.94 -11.40
CA PRO A 632 -25.94 -38.55 -12.56
C PRO A 632 -26.78 -37.59 -13.43
N VAL A 633 -26.49 -36.28 -13.45
CA VAL A 633 -27.17 -35.35 -14.39
C VAL A 633 -26.88 -35.79 -15.83
N GLU A 634 -27.91 -36.04 -16.64
CA GLU A 634 -27.77 -36.53 -18.02
C GLU A 634 -27.85 -35.40 -19.06
N ARG A 635 -28.50 -34.28 -18.71
CA ARG A 635 -28.70 -33.14 -19.61
C ARG A 635 -28.59 -31.80 -18.87
N VAL A 636 -27.81 -30.88 -19.40
CA VAL A 636 -27.71 -29.49 -18.93
C VAL A 636 -28.32 -28.56 -19.98
N VAL A 637 -29.24 -27.70 -19.54
CA VAL A 637 -29.77 -26.59 -20.35
C VAL A 637 -29.23 -25.30 -19.74
N PHE A 638 -28.35 -24.60 -20.47
CA PHE A 638 -27.78 -23.33 -20.04
C PHE A 638 -28.47 -22.19 -20.77
N LEU A 639 -29.11 -21.29 -20.03
CA LEU A 639 -29.72 -20.07 -20.55
C LEU A 639 -28.83 -18.89 -20.17
N ALA A 640 -28.22 -18.26 -21.16
CA ALA A 640 -27.24 -17.18 -21.00
C ALA A 640 -27.75 -15.85 -21.56
N GLY A 641 -27.59 -14.77 -20.80
CA GLY A 641 -27.87 -13.40 -21.23
C GLY A 641 -26.60 -12.54 -21.30
N GLY A 642 -26.31 -11.94 -22.45
CA GLY A 642 -25.15 -11.05 -22.62
C GLY A 642 -23.82 -11.71 -22.23
N ILE A 643 -23.03 -11.06 -21.37
CA ILE A 643 -21.76 -11.61 -20.87
C ILE A 643 -21.94 -12.80 -19.90
N GLY A 644 -23.18 -13.11 -19.49
CA GLY A 644 -23.52 -14.26 -18.64
C GLY A 644 -23.26 -15.62 -19.29
N VAL A 645 -22.76 -15.66 -20.53
CA VAL A 645 -22.30 -16.87 -21.22
C VAL A 645 -20.96 -17.40 -20.68
N THR A 646 -20.19 -16.59 -19.95
CA THR A 646 -18.84 -16.97 -19.50
C THR A 646 -18.77 -18.26 -18.67
N PRO A 647 -19.71 -18.60 -17.75
CA PRO A 647 -19.71 -19.90 -17.09
C PRO A 647 -19.97 -21.03 -18.08
N ALA A 648 -20.88 -20.83 -19.04
CA ALA A 648 -21.17 -21.83 -20.08
C ALA A 648 -19.92 -22.10 -20.94
N MET A 649 -19.16 -21.06 -21.28
CA MET A 649 -17.90 -21.24 -22.02
C MET A 649 -16.89 -22.08 -21.25
N ALA A 650 -16.72 -21.85 -19.93
CA ALA A 650 -15.84 -22.69 -19.13
C ALA A 650 -16.32 -24.15 -19.06
N MET A 651 -17.63 -24.37 -18.92
CA MET A 651 -18.24 -25.71 -18.92
C MET A 651 -18.06 -26.42 -20.26
N LEU A 652 -18.35 -25.75 -21.37
CA LEU A 652 -18.22 -26.28 -22.72
C LEU A 652 -16.76 -26.61 -23.06
N ARG A 653 -15.82 -25.73 -22.71
CA ARG A 653 -14.37 -25.97 -22.87
C ARG A 653 -13.87 -27.13 -22.01
N ALA A 654 -14.49 -27.39 -20.86
CA ALA A 654 -14.20 -28.59 -20.05
C ALA A 654 -14.74 -29.88 -20.71
N LEU A 655 -15.87 -29.79 -21.41
CA LEU A 655 -16.50 -30.91 -22.12
C LEU A 655 -15.86 -31.24 -23.48
N ASP A 656 -15.13 -30.30 -24.11
CA ASP A 656 -14.45 -30.44 -25.43
C ASP A 656 -13.28 -31.47 -25.45
N GLY A 657 -13.19 -32.35 -24.44
CA GLY A 657 -12.52 -33.66 -24.57
C GLY A 657 -10.98 -33.69 -24.65
N ARG A 658 -10.27 -32.56 -24.64
CA ARG A 658 -8.80 -32.52 -24.73
C ARG A 658 -8.04 -33.05 -23.49
N ALA A 659 -8.73 -33.58 -22.47
CA ALA A 659 -8.12 -33.93 -21.17
C ALA A 659 -8.54 -35.28 -20.55
N GLY A 660 -9.42 -36.08 -21.15
CA GLY A 660 -9.88 -37.34 -20.54
C GLY A 660 -11.22 -37.84 -21.09
N ARG A 661 -11.68 -38.98 -20.57
CA ARG A 661 -12.86 -39.75 -21.06
C ARG A 661 -14.04 -38.85 -21.44
N PRO A 662 -14.68 -39.08 -22.61
CA PRO A 662 -15.80 -38.29 -23.07
C PRO A 662 -16.96 -38.39 -22.07
N ASP A 663 -17.41 -37.23 -21.64
CA ASP A 663 -18.58 -37.08 -20.79
C ASP A 663 -19.83 -37.12 -21.67
N ALA A 664 -20.66 -38.16 -21.53
CA ALA A 664 -21.80 -38.43 -22.42
C ALA A 664 -23.01 -37.50 -22.18
N ARG A 665 -22.88 -36.48 -21.34
CA ARG A 665 -23.98 -35.58 -20.95
C ARG A 665 -24.30 -34.58 -22.05
N ALA A 666 -25.57 -34.45 -22.37
CA ALA A 666 -26.02 -33.45 -23.34
C ALA A 666 -25.94 -32.04 -22.74
N PHE A 667 -25.40 -31.07 -23.47
CA PHE A 667 -25.30 -29.67 -23.04
C PHE A 667 -25.91 -28.76 -24.10
N LEU A 668 -27.00 -28.05 -23.77
CA LEU A 668 -27.69 -27.14 -24.67
C LEU A 668 -27.56 -25.71 -24.17
N LEU A 669 -26.92 -24.83 -24.94
CA LEU A 669 -26.79 -23.41 -24.64
C LEU A 669 -27.81 -22.59 -25.45
N ASP A 670 -28.70 -21.81 -24.80
CA ASP A 670 -29.40 -20.69 -25.45
C ASP A 670 -28.73 -19.39 -25.00
N TRP A 671 -28.10 -18.68 -25.93
CA TRP A 671 -27.40 -17.44 -25.66
C TRP A 671 -28.13 -16.26 -26.30
N SER A 672 -28.70 -15.40 -25.46
CA SER A 672 -29.41 -14.21 -25.83
C SER A 672 -28.54 -12.95 -25.69
N ALA A 673 -28.46 -12.13 -26.73
CA ALA A 673 -27.80 -10.83 -26.71
C ALA A 673 -28.57 -9.81 -27.56
N SER A 674 -28.25 -8.52 -27.46
CA SER A 674 -29.05 -7.47 -28.10
C SER A 674 -28.95 -7.50 -29.62
N ARG A 675 -27.74 -7.71 -30.15
CA ARG A 675 -27.42 -7.69 -31.59
C ARG A 675 -26.61 -8.94 -31.93
N ALA A 676 -26.65 -9.36 -33.20
CA ALA A 676 -25.86 -10.49 -33.68
C ALA A 676 -24.33 -10.28 -33.49
N ALA A 677 -23.86 -9.04 -33.61
CA ALA A 677 -22.45 -8.70 -33.39
C ALA A 677 -21.98 -8.98 -31.94
N ASP A 678 -22.89 -9.06 -30.96
CA ASP A 678 -22.56 -9.32 -29.56
C ASP A 678 -22.18 -10.80 -29.30
N PHE A 679 -22.27 -11.67 -30.31
CA PHE A 679 -21.87 -13.09 -30.22
C PHE A 679 -20.47 -13.36 -30.76
N ALA A 680 -19.92 -12.42 -31.53
CA ALA A 680 -18.75 -12.63 -32.38
C ALA A 680 -17.51 -13.14 -31.62
N TYR A 681 -17.36 -12.81 -30.34
CA TYR A 681 -16.19 -13.17 -29.54
C TYR A 681 -16.17 -14.62 -29.00
N PHE A 682 -17.28 -15.37 -29.07
CA PHE A 682 -17.31 -16.80 -28.71
C PHE A 682 -17.98 -17.70 -29.76
N GLU A 683 -18.58 -17.15 -30.80
CA GLU A 683 -19.32 -17.94 -31.79
C GLU A 683 -18.45 -18.97 -32.51
N GLU A 684 -17.22 -18.62 -32.89
CA GLU A 684 -16.29 -19.58 -33.54
C GLU A 684 -15.91 -20.72 -32.59
N ASP A 685 -15.61 -20.41 -31.33
CA ASP A 685 -15.33 -21.40 -30.28
C ASP A 685 -16.52 -22.34 -30.06
N LEU A 686 -17.74 -21.80 -29.99
CA LEU A 686 -18.97 -22.57 -29.82
C LEU A 686 -19.21 -23.53 -30.99
N ARG A 687 -19.07 -23.05 -32.23
CA ARG A 687 -19.18 -23.89 -33.44
C ARG A 687 -18.14 -25.01 -33.43
N ALA A 688 -16.91 -24.69 -33.04
CA ALA A 688 -15.82 -25.65 -32.99
C ALA A 688 -16.04 -26.74 -31.92
N ILE A 689 -16.51 -26.37 -30.72
CA ILE A 689 -16.80 -27.31 -29.63
C ILE A 689 -18.01 -28.19 -29.98
N ALA A 690 -19.10 -27.60 -30.49
CA ALA A 690 -20.29 -28.34 -30.89
C ALA A 690 -20.02 -29.33 -32.03
N GLY A 691 -19.14 -28.98 -32.99
CA GLY A 691 -18.73 -29.88 -34.07
C GLY A 691 -17.87 -31.07 -33.62
N ARG A 692 -17.20 -30.97 -32.47
CA ARG A 692 -16.31 -32.01 -31.94
C ARG A 692 -16.90 -32.84 -30.81
N THR A 693 -17.88 -32.31 -30.08
CA THR A 693 -18.38 -32.91 -28.83
C THR A 693 -19.82 -33.40 -29.02
N PRO A 694 -20.04 -34.72 -29.19
CA PRO A 694 -21.39 -35.27 -29.33
C PRO A 694 -22.26 -34.91 -28.12
N GLY A 695 -23.47 -34.41 -28.37
CA GLY A 695 -24.41 -34.00 -27.32
C GLY A 695 -24.34 -32.52 -26.91
N VAL A 696 -23.36 -31.76 -27.41
CA VAL A 696 -23.32 -30.29 -27.26
C VAL A 696 -24.09 -29.62 -28.39
N GLY A 697 -24.99 -28.70 -28.05
CA GLY A 697 -25.70 -27.84 -28.99
C GLY A 697 -25.81 -26.42 -28.46
N PHE A 698 -25.97 -25.45 -29.36
CA PHE A 698 -26.22 -24.07 -28.97
C PHE A 698 -27.21 -23.37 -29.91
N ARG A 699 -27.84 -22.31 -29.42
CA ARG A 699 -28.71 -21.40 -30.16
C ARG A 699 -28.33 -19.98 -29.77
N LEU A 700 -28.14 -19.13 -30.78
CA LEU A 700 -27.89 -17.70 -30.61
C LEU A 700 -29.20 -16.95 -30.87
N ARG A 701 -29.47 -15.91 -30.09
CA ARG A 701 -30.71 -15.12 -30.21
C ARG A 701 -30.44 -13.63 -30.11
N ALA A 702 -30.52 -12.95 -31.25
CA ALA A 702 -30.41 -11.50 -31.30
C ALA A 702 -31.75 -10.86 -30.91
N THR A 703 -31.92 -10.48 -29.64
CA THR A 703 -33.23 -10.11 -29.07
C THR A 703 -33.88 -8.90 -29.71
N LYS A 704 -33.12 -7.99 -30.35
CA LYS A 704 -33.69 -6.87 -31.11
C LYS A 704 -34.33 -7.28 -32.44
N ALA A 705 -33.89 -8.40 -33.02
CA ALA A 705 -34.41 -8.92 -34.29
C ALA A 705 -35.43 -10.04 -34.08
N GLU A 706 -35.16 -10.94 -33.13
CA GLU A 706 -35.91 -12.19 -32.94
C GLU A 706 -36.83 -12.18 -31.70
N GLY A 707 -36.80 -11.09 -30.92
CA GLY A 707 -37.49 -11.01 -29.62
C GLY A 707 -36.76 -11.76 -28.50
N ARG A 708 -37.29 -11.65 -27.28
CA ARG A 708 -36.78 -12.36 -26.09
C ARG A 708 -37.30 -13.81 -26.07
N LEU A 709 -36.60 -14.68 -25.33
CA LEU A 709 -37.00 -16.08 -25.13
C LEU A 709 -38.38 -16.15 -24.46
N SER A 710 -39.38 -16.69 -25.17
CA SER A 710 -40.76 -16.77 -24.67
C SER A 710 -41.03 -18.09 -23.92
N ARG A 711 -42.14 -18.14 -23.15
CA ARG A 711 -42.58 -19.35 -22.46
C ARG A 711 -42.84 -20.50 -23.43
N GLU A 712 -43.49 -20.22 -24.56
CA GLU A 712 -43.83 -21.21 -25.59
C GLU A 712 -42.55 -21.82 -26.18
N GLN A 713 -41.55 -20.97 -26.45
CA GLN A 713 -40.24 -21.42 -26.91
C GLN A 713 -39.52 -22.28 -25.87
N VAL A 714 -39.61 -21.94 -24.57
CA VAL A 714 -39.03 -22.79 -23.51
C VAL A 714 -39.76 -24.14 -23.43
N ALA A 715 -41.09 -24.17 -23.59
CA ALA A 715 -41.88 -25.40 -23.62
C ALA A 715 -41.49 -26.31 -24.79
N GLU A 716 -41.29 -25.72 -25.97
CA GLU A 716 -40.94 -26.43 -27.20
C GLU A 716 -39.48 -26.90 -27.19
N LEU A 717 -38.55 -26.00 -26.89
CA LEU A 717 -37.10 -26.25 -27.06
C LEU A 717 -36.47 -26.92 -25.85
N TYR A 718 -36.98 -26.66 -24.64
CA TYR A 718 -36.37 -27.08 -23.38
C TYR A 718 -37.36 -27.78 -22.43
N PRO A 719 -38.15 -28.78 -22.88
CA PRO A 719 -39.08 -29.51 -22.01
C PRO A 719 -38.31 -30.25 -20.92
N TYR A 720 -38.87 -30.33 -19.70
CA TYR A 720 -38.23 -31.04 -18.59
C TYR A 720 -38.14 -32.55 -18.86
N ARG A 721 -37.01 -33.16 -18.46
CA ARG A 721 -36.81 -34.61 -18.43
C ARG A 721 -36.11 -34.96 -17.11
N PRO A 722 -36.45 -36.08 -16.45
CA PRO A 722 -35.72 -36.56 -15.29
C PRO A 722 -34.21 -36.59 -15.58
N GLY A 723 -33.40 -36.18 -14.59
CA GLY A 723 -31.94 -36.06 -14.78
C GLY A 723 -31.48 -34.79 -15.51
N SER A 724 -32.38 -33.85 -15.86
CA SER A 724 -31.99 -32.55 -16.44
C SER A 724 -31.73 -31.48 -15.38
N ARG A 725 -30.74 -30.60 -15.62
CA ARG A 725 -30.47 -29.40 -14.82
C ARG A 725 -30.48 -28.15 -15.69
N ALA A 726 -31.18 -27.11 -15.27
CA ALA A 726 -31.17 -25.82 -15.92
C ALA A 726 -30.23 -24.87 -15.16
N LEU A 727 -29.31 -24.24 -15.89
CA LEU A 727 -28.39 -23.23 -15.38
C LEU A 727 -28.75 -21.90 -16.05
N VAL A 728 -28.98 -20.87 -15.25
CA VAL A 728 -29.43 -19.57 -15.75
C VAL A 728 -28.47 -18.48 -15.28
N CYS A 729 -27.88 -17.75 -16.22
CA CYS A 729 -26.92 -16.69 -15.93
C CYS A 729 -27.07 -15.51 -16.91
N GLY A 730 -27.08 -14.28 -16.42
CA GLY A 730 -27.23 -13.09 -17.24
C GLY A 730 -27.73 -11.89 -16.43
N PRO A 731 -28.24 -10.84 -17.07
CA PRO A 731 -28.91 -9.75 -16.35
C PRO A 731 -30.09 -10.25 -15.52
N ASP A 732 -30.33 -9.67 -14.35
CA ASP A 732 -31.38 -10.12 -13.42
C ASP A 732 -32.76 -10.30 -14.06
N ALA A 733 -33.15 -9.38 -14.95
CA ALA A 733 -34.41 -9.49 -15.69
C ALA A 733 -34.47 -10.77 -16.53
N PHE A 734 -33.44 -11.05 -17.32
CA PHE A 734 -33.35 -12.26 -18.13
C PHE A 734 -33.42 -13.52 -17.26
N MET A 735 -32.70 -13.53 -16.13
CA MET A 735 -32.66 -14.72 -15.29
C MET A 735 -33.97 -14.98 -14.55
N ARG A 736 -34.72 -13.93 -14.18
CA ARG A 736 -36.07 -14.06 -13.62
C ARG A 736 -37.02 -14.63 -14.67
N ASP A 737 -37.07 -14.02 -15.86
CA ASP A 737 -37.94 -14.45 -16.96
C ASP A 737 -37.67 -15.92 -17.33
N ALA A 738 -36.40 -16.30 -17.51
CA ALA A 738 -36.00 -17.66 -17.82
C ALA A 738 -36.40 -18.67 -16.72
N GLN A 739 -36.24 -18.31 -15.44
CA GLN A 739 -36.64 -19.15 -14.32
C GLN A 739 -38.17 -19.33 -14.27
N GLU A 740 -38.92 -18.26 -14.48
CA GLU A 740 -40.39 -18.30 -14.52
C GLU A 740 -40.89 -19.16 -15.67
N HIS A 741 -40.32 -19.00 -16.87
CA HIS A 741 -40.65 -19.82 -18.03
C HIS A 741 -40.36 -21.31 -17.78
N LEU A 742 -39.19 -21.65 -17.23
CA LEU A 742 -38.83 -23.04 -16.90
C LEU A 742 -39.82 -23.66 -15.88
N ARG A 743 -40.17 -22.92 -14.82
CA ARG A 743 -41.17 -23.38 -13.83
C ARG A 743 -42.54 -23.57 -14.46
N ALA A 744 -42.96 -22.65 -15.32
CA ALA A 744 -44.27 -22.67 -15.96
C ALA A 744 -44.44 -23.81 -16.98
N VAL A 745 -43.35 -24.48 -17.38
CA VAL A 745 -43.35 -25.67 -18.25
C VAL A 745 -42.98 -26.96 -17.49
N GLY A 746 -43.00 -26.91 -16.16
CA GLY A 746 -42.89 -28.10 -15.31
C GLY A 746 -41.49 -28.47 -14.82
N TRP A 747 -40.49 -27.57 -14.91
CA TRP A 747 -39.19 -27.83 -14.28
C TRP A 747 -39.29 -27.74 -12.75
N PRO A 748 -38.79 -28.75 -12.00
CA PRO A 748 -38.70 -28.69 -10.55
C PRO A 748 -37.82 -27.52 -10.08
N PRO A 749 -38.17 -26.82 -8.98
CA PRO A 749 -37.38 -25.69 -8.48
C PRO A 749 -35.92 -26.03 -8.15
N ASP A 750 -35.66 -27.23 -7.65
CA ASP A 750 -34.32 -27.74 -7.34
C ASP A 750 -33.53 -28.09 -8.62
N ALA A 751 -34.21 -28.34 -9.74
CA ALA A 751 -33.59 -28.55 -11.05
C ALA A 751 -33.15 -27.25 -11.74
N ILE A 752 -33.47 -26.08 -11.19
CA ILE A 752 -33.11 -24.77 -11.76
C ILE A 752 -32.13 -24.06 -10.82
N GLN A 753 -30.92 -23.81 -11.31
CA GLN A 753 -29.90 -23.05 -10.60
C GLN A 753 -29.66 -21.71 -11.28
N ARG A 754 -29.49 -20.64 -10.48
CA ARG A 754 -29.20 -19.29 -10.96
C ARG A 754 -27.95 -18.74 -10.27
N GLU A 755 -27.13 -18.00 -11.00
CA GLU A 755 -26.02 -17.23 -10.43
C GLU A 755 -26.25 -15.73 -10.61
N LEU A 756 -26.19 -14.98 -9.50
CA LEU A 756 -26.43 -13.54 -9.48
C LEU A 756 -25.07 -12.81 -9.45
N PHE A 757 -24.66 -12.24 -10.59
CA PHE A 757 -23.42 -11.47 -10.67
C PHE A 757 -23.69 -9.99 -10.34
N SER A 758 -23.35 -9.58 -9.11
CA SER A 758 -23.33 -8.15 -8.76
C SER A 758 -21.97 -7.53 -9.03
N SER A 759 -21.97 -6.33 -9.61
CA SER A 759 -20.78 -5.52 -9.83
C SER A 759 -20.31 -4.79 -8.58
N ASN A 760 -20.78 -5.11 -7.39
CA ASN A 760 -20.26 -4.53 -6.16
C ASN A 760 -20.11 -5.65 -5.15
N VAL A 761 -18.88 -6.13 -4.96
CA VAL A 761 -18.58 -7.24 -4.04
C VAL A 761 -17.47 -6.88 -3.06
N ASP A 762 -17.45 -7.52 -1.89
CA ASP A 762 -16.39 -7.36 -0.89
C ASP A 762 -15.17 -8.24 -1.16
N THR A 763 -14.24 -8.25 -0.21
CA THR A 763 -13.04 -9.09 -0.22
C THR A 763 -13.36 -10.57 -0.13
N ALA A 764 -14.56 -10.95 0.35
CA ALA A 764 -15.06 -12.31 0.39
C ALA A 764 -15.82 -12.73 -0.87
N GLY A 765 -16.28 -11.77 -1.68
CA GLY A 765 -17.01 -11.99 -2.92
C GLY A 765 -18.52 -11.86 -2.80
N GLU A 766 -18.97 -11.36 -1.67
CA GLU A 766 -20.37 -11.12 -1.36
C GLU A 766 -20.79 -9.74 -1.84
N VAL A 767 -22.04 -9.61 -2.28
CA VAL A 767 -22.57 -8.35 -2.82
C VAL A 767 -22.54 -7.23 -1.77
N ARG A 768 -21.66 -6.25 -1.96
CA ARG A 768 -21.63 -5.01 -1.18
C ARG A 768 -22.85 -4.15 -1.53
N PRO A 769 -23.57 -3.60 -0.54
CA PRO A 769 -24.22 -2.32 -0.72
C PRO A 769 -23.14 -1.24 -0.91
N THR A 770 -23.33 -0.32 -1.86
CA THR A 770 -22.37 0.72 -2.25
C THR A 770 -21.79 1.46 -1.03
N PRO A 771 -20.48 1.34 -0.73
CA PRO A 771 -19.87 2.09 0.35
C PRO A 771 -19.77 3.58 -0.03
N LEU A 772 -20.17 4.46 0.89
CA LEU A 772 -19.87 5.89 0.86
C LEU A 772 -18.35 6.08 1.03
N ARG A 773 -17.63 6.45 -0.04
CA ARG A 773 -16.19 6.82 0.02
C ARG A 773 -15.97 7.95 1.05
N ARG A 774 -15.31 7.68 2.19
CA ARG A 774 -14.79 8.72 3.12
C ARG A 774 -13.38 8.36 3.61
N ALA A 775 -12.43 9.28 3.38
CA ALA A 775 -11.17 9.47 4.11
C ALA A 775 -10.33 10.62 3.50
N GLY A 776 -10.43 10.86 2.17
CA GLY A 776 -9.70 11.95 1.50
C GLY A 776 -10.41 13.32 1.43
N ALA A 777 -11.72 13.36 1.74
CA ALA A 777 -12.54 14.56 1.52
C ALA A 777 -12.18 15.73 2.46
N ALA A 778 -11.69 15.47 3.67
CA ALA A 778 -11.37 16.52 4.64
C ALA A 778 -10.17 17.38 4.20
N ARG A 779 -9.17 16.78 3.51
CA ARG A 779 -7.98 17.51 3.02
C ARG A 779 -8.26 18.25 1.71
N ALA A 780 -9.15 17.73 0.87
CA ALA A 780 -9.65 18.39 -0.33
C ALA A 780 -10.63 19.54 -0.03
N ALA A 781 -11.48 19.40 1.00
CA ALA A 781 -12.43 20.43 1.41
C ALA A 781 -11.75 21.70 1.94
N ARG A 782 -10.61 21.59 2.64
CA ARG A 782 -9.79 22.76 3.03
C ARG A 782 -9.25 23.55 1.83
N ALA A 783 -9.03 22.90 0.69
CA ALA A 783 -8.63 23.59 -0.55
C ALA A 783 -9.84 24.23 -1.28
N ALA A 784 -11.04 23.69 -1.09
CA ALA A 784 -12.28 24.23 -1.66
C ALA A 784 -12.88 25.42 -0.88
N GLY A 785 -12.44 25.65 0.38
CA GLY A 785 -12.90 26.74 1.26
C GLY A 785 -12.64 28.18 0.77
N GLY A 786 -12.21 28.36 -0.47
CA GLY A 786 -12.12 29.66 -1.15
C GLY A 786 -13.11 29.84 -2.32
N VAL A 787 -13.92 28.84 -2.66
CA VAL A 787 -14.94 28.96 -3.71
C VAL A 787 -16.29 29.33 -3.07
N CYS A 788 -16.79 30.53 -3.33
CA CYS A 788 -18.10 30.95 -2.85
C CYS A 788 -19.20 30.16 -3.58
N PRO A 789 -20.05 29.40 -2.87
CA PRO A 789 -21.20 28.74 -3.48
C PRO A 789 -22.20 29.79 -3.99
N VAL A 790 -22.86 29.49 -5.11
CA VAL A 790 -23.87 30.36 -5.70
C VAL A 790 -25.18 30.17 -4.95
N GLU A 791 -25.71 31.25 -4.37
CA GLU A 791 -27.01 31.27 -3.69
C GLU A 791 -28.13 31.54 -4.71
N HIS A 792 -29.26 30.87 -4.54
CA HIS A 792 -30.46 31.03 -5.36
C HIS A 792 -31.64 31.51 -4.50
N GLY A 793 -32.44 32.45 -5.02
CA GLY A 793 -33.48 33.12 -4.24
C GLY A 793 -34.83 32.39 -4.16
N SER A 794 -35.01 31.28 -4.88
CA SER A 794 -36.31 30.60 -5.02
C SER A 794 -36.16 29.08 -5.07
N PHE A 795 -37.18 28.36 -4.60
CA PHE A 795 -37.25 26.90 -4.82
C PHE A 795 -37.71 26.56 -6.25
N HIS A 796 -38.14 27.54 -7.04
CA HIS A 796 -38.45 27.36 -8.45
C HIS A 796 -37.25 27.70 -9.32
N VAL A 797 -37.10 26.97 -10.43
CA VAL A 797 -36.08 27.24 -11.44
C VAL A 797 -36.41 28.57 -12.12
N THR A 798 -35.43 29.46 -12.20
CA THR A 798 -35.52 30.69 -12.99
C THR A 798 -34.46 30.62 -14.08
N PRO A 799 -34.74 31.03 -15.33
CA PRO A 799 -33.73 31.05 -16.38
C PRO A 799 -32.47 31.77 -15.92
N THR A 800 -31.31 31.13 -16.08
CA THR A 800 -30.03 31.75 -15.76
C THR A 800 -29.73 32.84 -16.80
N ALA A 801 -29.44 34.05 -16.35
CA ALA A 801 -29.08 35.15 -17.24
C ALA A 801 -27.76 34.80 -17.97
N PRO A 802 -27.63 35.05 -19.29
CA PRO A 802 -26.44 34.69 -20.06
C PRO A 802 -25.12 35.18 -19.44
N GLU A 803 -25.12 36.38 -18.87
CA GLU A 803 -23.99 37.00 -18.18
C GLU A 803 -23.59 36.31 -16.85
N ALA A 804 -24.52 35.56 -16.23
CA ALA A 804 -24.28 34.84 -14.99
C ALA A 804 -23.71 33.43 -15.22
N VAL A 805 -23.96 32.82 -16.40
CA VAL A 805 -23.53 31.45 -16.74
C VAL A 805 -22.01 31.24 -16.56
N PRO A 806 -21.11 32.13 -17.02
CA PRO A 806 -19.68 31.95 -16.81
C PRO A 806 -19.30 31.88 -15.32
N THR A 807 -19.90 32.75 -14.50
CA THR A 807 -19.61 32.80 -13.05
C THR A 807 -20.08 31.54 -12.35
N GLU A 808 -21.28 31.04 -12.67
CA GLU A 808 -21.81 29.80 -12.11
C GLU A 808 -20.99 28.58 -12.56
N ALA A 809 -20.59 28.53 -13.83
CA ALA A 809 -19.76 27.46 -14.39
C ALA A 809 -18.38 27.41 -13.73
N GLU A 810 -17.70 28.55 -13.56
CA GLU A 810 -16.39 28.63 -12.91
C GLU A 810 -16.46 28.16 -11.46
N ALA A 811 -17.44 28.67 -10.69
CA ALA A 811 -17.62 28.29 -9.29
C ALA A 811 -17.85 26.78 -9.16
N PHE A 812 -18.72 26.21 -10.00
CA PHE A 812 -18.97 24.77 -10.02
C PHE A 812 -17.73 23.95 -10.36
N LEU A 813 -17.01 24.28 -11.44
CA LEU A 813 -15.84 23.52 -11.89
C LEU A 813 -14.71 23.56 -10.87
N ARG A 814 -14.44 24.73 -10.27
CA ARG A 814 -13.44 24.86 -9.20
C ARG A 814 -13.79 23.99 -8.00
N GLN A 815 -15.05 23.98 -7.57
CA GLN A 815 -15.49 23.08 -6.50
C GLN A 815 -15.37 21.60 -6.90
N CYS A 816 -15.81 21.25 -8.11
CA CYS A 816 -15.81 19.89 -8.64
C CYS A 816 -14.39 19.30 -8.68
N TYR A 817 -13.44 20.00 -9.32
CA TYR A 817 -12.07 19.52 -9.48
C TYR A 817 -11.29 19.51 -8.16
N ALA A 818 -11.60 20.42 -7.23
CA ALA A 818 -11.07 20.38 -5.88
C ALA A 818 -11.56 19.14 -5.11
N GLU A 819 -12.87 18.89 -5.06
CA GLU A 819 -13.46 17.77 -4.32
C GLU A 819 -13.19 16.40 -4.99
N LEU A 820 -12.94 16.34 -6.30
CA LEU A 820 -12.48 15.15 -7.02
C LEU A 820 -10.97 14.85 -6.82
N GLY A 821 -10.20 15.76 -6.21
CA GLY A 821 -8.79 15.55 -5.89
C GLY A 821 -7.83 15.81 -7.05
N VAL A 822 -8.26 16.54 -8.09
CA VAL A 822 -7.47 16.90 -9.27
C VAL A 822 -7.46 18.41 -9.54
N PRO A 823 -7.13 19.26 -8.54
CA PRO A 823 -7.25 20.72 -8.68
C PRO A 823 -6.37 21.31 -9.78
N SER A 824 -5.27 20.64 -10.15
CA SER A 824 -4.38 21.12 -11.22
C SER A 824 -5.00 21.06 -12.63
N ALA A 825 -6.06 20.25 -12.82
CA ALA A 825 -6.71 20.09 -14.13
C ALA A 825 -7.82 21.13 -14.39
N VAL A 826 -8.18 21.94 -13.39
CA VAL A 826 -9.32 22.88 -13.53
C VAL A 826 -9.04 24.00 -14.52
N GLU A 827 -7.81 24.51 -14.60
CA GLU A 827 -7.52 25.69 -15.45
C GLU A 827 -7.61 25.37 -16.94
N GLU A 828 -7.14 24.19 -17.36
CA GLU A 828 -7.27 23.72 -18.74
C GLU A 828 -8.75 23.54 -19.10
N ARG A 829 -9.51 22.88 -18.22
CA ARG A 829 -10.95 22.68 -18.40
C ARG A 829 -11.72 24.00 -18.44
N TRP A 830 -11.35 24.96 -17.59
CA TRP A 830 -12.00 26.27 -17.54
C TRP A 830 -11.77 27.07 -18.83
N GLN A 831 -10.56 27.01 -19.41
CA GLN A 831 -10.29 27.64 -20.71
C GLN A 831 -11.16 27.05 -21.83
N GLU A 832 -11.33 25.73 -21.86
CA GLU A 832 -12.22 25.05 -22.82
C GLU A 832 -13.68 25.51 -22.66
N VAL A 833 -14.18 25.52 -21.42
CA VAL A 833 -15.55 25.93 -21.11
C VAL A 833 -15.78 27.40 -21.44
N ARG A 834 -14.84 28.27 -21.13
CA ARG A 834 -14.90 29.69 -21.48
C ARG A 834 -14.95 29.91 -22.99
N ALA A 835 -14.10 29.22 -23.75
CA ALA A 835 -14.13 29.29 -25.21
C ALA A 835 -15.47 28.79 -25.80
N SER A 836 -16.05 27.73 -25.22
CA SER A 836 -17.38 27.26 -25.60
C SER A 836 -18.48 28.29 -25.28
N LEU A 837 -18.42 28.93 -24.11
CA LEU A 837 -19.38 29.96 -23.72
C LEU A 837 -19.30 31.18 -24.64
N GLU A 838 -18.10 31.64 -24.98
CA GLU A 838 -17.90 32.76 -25.91
C GLU A 838 -18.43 32.45 -27.33
N LYS A 839 -18.27 31.21 -27.79
CA LYS A 839 -18.66 30.80 -29.15
C LYS A 839 -20.13 30.36 -29.28
N HIS A 840 -20.65 29.68 -28.27
CA HIS A 840 -21.93 28.96 -28.33
C HIS A 840 -22.96 29.45 -27.30
N GLY A 841 -22.58 30.34 -26.38
CA GLY A 841 -23.45 30.80 -25.28
C GLY A 841 -23.77 29.72 -24.25
N THR A 842 -23.12 28.55 -24.34
CA THR A 842 -23.34 27.40 -23.46
C THR A 842 -22.11 26.48 -23.45
N TYR A 843 -22.11 25.47 -22.57
CA TYR A 843 -21.08 24.44 -22.51
C TYR A 843 -21.69 23.09 -22.11
N THR A 844 -20.92 22.02 -22.31
CA THR A 844 -21.37 20.66 -22.00
C THR A 844 -20.54 20.07 -20.87
N HIS A 845 -21.22 19.62 -19.81
CA HIS A 845 -20.59 18.86 -18.73
C HIS A 845 -20.02 17.52 -19.22
N LEU A 846 -18.83 17.17 -18.73
CA LEU A 846 -18.30 15.81 -18.82
C LEU A 846 -19.14 14.85 -17.96
N PRO A 847 -19.13 13.54 -18.23
CA PRO A 847 -19.90 12.57 -17.43
C PRO A 847 -19.59 12.62 -15.93
N ASP A 848 -18.32 12.81 -15.56
CA ASP A 848 -17.90 12.90 -14.15
C ASP A 848 -18.35 14.22 -13.50
N GLU A 849 -18.31 15.33 -14.24
CA GLU A 849 -18.84 16.63 -13.80
C GLU A 849 -20.36 16.53 -13.57
N LEU A 850 -21.10 15.91 -14.49
CA LEU A 850 -22.54 15.71 -14.38
C LEU A 850 -22.89 14.84 -13.18
N ALA A 851 -22.17 13.74 -12.98
CA ALA A 851 -22.40 12.83 -11.86
C ALA A 851 -22.08 13.49 -10.50
N TYR A 852 -20.97 14.22 -10.41
CA TYR A 852 -20.63 15.01 -9.22
C TYR A 852 -21.68 16.11 -8.97
N GLY A 853 -22.05 16.86 -10.00
CA GLY A 853 -23.03 17.93 -9.95
C GLY A 853 -24.40 17.47 -9.47
N ALA A 854 -24.90 16.37 -10.03
CA ALA A 854 -26.15 15.74 -9.58
C ALA A 854 -26.10 15.34 -8.10
N ARG A 855 -24.99 14.75 -7.64
CA ARG A 855 -24.81 14.40 -6.22
C ARG A 855 -24.75 15.64 -5.32
N LEU A 856 -24.02 16.66 -5.76
CA LEU A 856 -23.91 17.93 -5.04
C LEU A 856 -25.28 18.63 -4.92
N ALA A 857 -26.10 18.57 -5.97
CA ALA A 857 -27.48 19.06 -5.93
C ALA A 857 -28.33 18.37 -4.84
N TRP A 858 -28.20 17.06 -4.68
CA TRP A 858 -28.85 16.34 -3.58
C TRP A 858 -28.31 16.79 -2.21
N ARG A 859 -26.98 16.92 -2.06
CA ARG A 859 -26.36 17.44 -0.83
C ARG A 859 -26.85 18.85 -0.47
N ASN A 860 -27.10 19.70 -1.47
CA ASN A 860 -27.61 21.06 -1.32
C ASN A 860 -29.14 21.15 -1.18
N SER A 861 -29.87 20.03 -1.31
CA SER A 861 -31.34 20.02 -1.23
C SER A 861 -31.82 20.25 0.21
N SER A 862 -32.13 21.51 0.56
CA SER A 862 -32.46 21.92 1.94
C SER A 862 -33.73 21.25 2.51
N ARG A 863 -34.60 20.74 1.64
CA ARG A 863 -35.84 20.00 2.00
C ARG A 863 -35.68 18.48 2.09
N CYS A 864 -34.47 17.95 1.91
CA CYS A 864 -34.23 16.51 1.97
C CYS A 864 -33.60 16.09 3.31
N ILE A 865 -34.31 15.27 4.08
CA ILE A 865 -33.79 14.65 5.30
C ILE A 865 -32.80 13.51 5.00
N GLY A 866 -32.92 12.85 3.85
CA GLY A 866 -32.07 11.73 3.41
C GLY A 866 -30.67 12.12 2.90
N ARG A 867 -30.20 13.35 3.14
CA ARG A 867 -28.95 13.88 2.58
C ARG A 867 -27.69 13.14 2.99
N PHE A 868 -27.70 12.37 4.08
CA PHE A 868 -26.59 11.50 4.45
C PHE A 868 -26.14 10.58 3.30
N PHE A 869 -27.07 10.15 2.45
CA PHE A 869 -26.81 9.20 1.36
C PHE A 869 -26.40 9.86 0.03
N TRP A 870 -26.20 11.18 0.00
CA TRP A 870 -26.05 11.97 -1.23
C TRP A 870 -25.05 11.40 -2.24
N SER A 871 -23.88 10.95 -1.77
CA SER A 871 -22.82 10.45 -2.65
C SER A 871 -23.06 9.03 -3.19
N THR A 872 -24.13 8.34 -2.76
CA THR A 872 -24.53 7.02 -3.31
C THR A 872 -25.33 7.10 -4.60
N LEU A 873 -25.76 8.29 -5.02
CA LEU A 873 -26.59 8.46 -6.21
C LEU A 873 -25.91 7.89 -7.46
N HIS A 874 -26.59 6.95 -8.10
CA HIS A 874 -26.24 6.46 -9.42
C HIS A 874 -26.80 7.42 -10.47
N VAL A 875 -25.95 7.93 -11.38
CA VAL A 875 -26.35 8.93 -12.37
C VAL A 875 -26.22 8.31 -13.76
N ARG A 876 -27.34 8.26 -14.50
CA ARG A 876 -27.43 7.78 -15.88
C ARG A 876 -27.41 8.98 -16.81
N ASP A 877 -26.33 9.14 -17.55
CA ASP A 877 -26.20 10.19 -18.57
C ASP A 877 -26.85 9.73 -19.89
N LEU A 878 -28.09 10.19 -20.11
CA LEU A 878 -28.87 9.87 -21.31
C LEU A 878 -29.19 11.13 -22.12
N ARG A 879 -28.28 12.11 -22.09
CA ARG A 879 -28.41 13.38 -22.84
C ARG A 879 -28.47 13.18 -24.35
N HIS A 880 -28.06 12.03 -24.86
CA HIS A 880 -28.06 11.72 -26.29
C HIS A 880 -29.44 11.32 -26.85
N LEU A 881 -30.40 10.94 -25.99
CA LEU A 881 -31.73 10.48 -26.42
C LEU A 881 -32.56 11.61 -27.03
N LYS A 882 -33.39 11.28 -28.04
CA LYS A 882 -34.06 12.28 -28.87
C LYS A 882 -35.57 12.16 -29.00
N THR A 883 -36.15 10.98 -28.79
CA THR A 883 -37.60 10.79 -28.97
C THR A 883 -38.30 10.46 -27.65
N GLU A 884 -39.62 10.69 -27.58
CA GLU A 884 -40.41 10.38 -26.40
C GLU A 884 -40.39 8.88 -26.07
N GLU A 885 -40.35 8.01 -27.10
CA GLU A 885 -40.30 6.55 -26.94
C GLU A 885 -38.97 6.09 -26.31
N GLU A 886 -37.84 6.66 -26.76
CA GLU A 886 -36.52 6.40 -26.17
C GLU A 886 -36.46 6.85 -24.71
N ILE A 887 -37.01 8.03 -24.42
CA ILE A 887 -37.09 8.58 -23.07
C ILE A 887 -37.97 7.68 -22.20
N PHE A 888 -39.15 7.28 -22.67
CA PHE A 888 -40.04 6.37 -21.94
C PHE A 888 -39.34 5.06 -21.60
N GLN A 889 -38.68 4.43 -22.58
CA GLN A 889 -37.94 3.18 -22.35
C GLN A 889 -36.83 3.38 -21.30
N ALA A 890 -36.12 4.51 -21.35
CA ALA A 890 -35.12 4.85 -20.36
C ALA A 890 -35.71 5.05 -18.95
N LEU A 891 -36.93 5.58 -18.83
CA LEU A 891 -37.65 5.71 -17.56
C LEU A 891 -38.10 4.34 -17.01
N VAL A 892 -38.56 3.43 -17.86
CA VAL A 892 -38.86 2.06 -17.45
C VAL A 892 -37.61 1.34 -16.92
N GLU A 893 -36.48 1.50 -17.61
CA GLU A 893 -35.19 1.00 -17.14
C GLU A 893 -34.74 1.66 -15.82
N HIS A 894 -35.10 2.94 -15.61
CA HIS A 894 -34.85 3.60 -14.33
C HIS A 894 -35.59 2.87 -13.21
N LEU A 895 -36.87 2.55 -13.42
CA LEU A 895 -37.67 1.81 -12.44
C LEU A 895 -37.05 0.44 -12.12
N ASP A 896 -36.60 -0.32 -13.12
CA ASP A 896 -35.94 -1.61 -12.92
C ASP A 896 -34.67 -1.48 -12.06
N LEU A 897 -33.76 -0.58 -12.47
CA LEU A 897 -32.47 -0.38 -11.80
C LEU A 897 -32.63 0.14 -10.37
N ALA A 898 -33.57 1.06 -10.17
CA ALA A 898 -33.81 1.69 -8.89
C ALA A 898 -34.58 0.78 -7.93
N THR A 899 -35.53 -0.03 -8.44
CA THR A 899 -36.32 -0.96 -7.62
C THR A 899 -35.48 -2.13 -7.13
N ASN A 900 -34.59 -2.67 -7.98
CA ASN A 900 -33.58 -3.68 -7.60
C ASN A 900 -34.13 -4.81 -6.69
N GLY A 901 -35.28 -5.39 -7.06
CA GLY A 901 -35.90 -6.49 -6.32
C GLY A 901 -36.35 -6.14 -4.88
N GLY A 902 -36.51 -4.85 -4.57
CA GLY A 902 -36.87 -4.34 -3.24
C GLY A 902 -35.72 -3.62 -2.54
N ASP A 903 -34.46 -3.90 -2.86
CA ASP A 903 -33.31 -3.17 -2.30
C ASP A 903 -33.08 -1.85 -3.03
N ILE A 904 -33.93 -0.87 -2.73
CA ILE A 904 -34.02 0.39 -3.46
C ILE A 904 -32.66 1.10 -3.57
N ARG A 905 -32.28 1.44 -4.80
CA ARG A 905 -31.05 2.17 -5.15
C ARG A 905 -31.38 3.59 -5.56
N ALA A 906 -30.69 4.56 -4.95
CA ALA A 906 -30.82 5.95 -5.36
C ALA A 906 -30.26 6.13 -6.78
N THR A 907 -31.14 6.50 -7.72
CA THR A 907 -30.82 6.60 -9.14
C THR A 907 -31.33 7.94 -9.66
N MET A 908 -30.60 8.54 -10.60
CA MET A 908 -31.01 9.68 -11.39
C MET A 908 -30.78 9.38 -12.87
N THR A 909 -31.71 9.79 -13.72
CA THR A 909 -31.55 9.75 -15.18
C THR A 909 -31.60 11.18 -15.69
N VAL A 910 -30.53 11.63 -16.36
CA VAL A 910 -30.43 13.00 -16.87
C VAL A 910 -30.58 13.01 -18.39
N PHE A 911 -31.58 13.74 -18.88
CA PHE A 911 -31.76 13.97 -20.32
C PHE A 911 -31.13 15.31 -20.75
N ARG A 912 -31.12 15.63 -22.05
CA ARG A 912 -30.45 16.84 -22.56
C ARG A 912 -31.01 18.13 -21.94
N PRO A 913 -30.16 19.14 -21.70
CA PRO A 913 -30.59 20.49 -21.35
C PRO A 913 -30.95 21.29 -22.61
N GLY A 914 -31.60 22.46 -22.43
CA GLY A 914 -31.86 23.41 -23.51
C GLY A 914 -32.98 23.01 -24.48
N GLU A 915 -33.05 23.69 -25.64
CA GLU A 915 -34.11 23.48 -26.64
C GLU A 915 -33.77 22.38 -27.67
N PRO A 916 -34.75 21.56 -28.11
CA PRO A 916 -36.12 21.51 -27.61
C PRO A 916 -36.18 20.87 -26.22
N ARG A 917 -36.80 21.58 -25.27
CA ARG A 917 -36.88 21.15 -23.86
C ARG A 917 -37.61 19.83 -23.72
N ILE A 918 -37.10 18.96 -22.86
CA ILE A 918 -37.80 17.74 -22.44
C ILE A 918 -38.55 18.04 -21.14
N ARG A 919 -39.82 17.64 -21.06
CA ARG A 919 -40.63 17.69 -19.84
C ARG A 919 -41.31 16.35 -19.60
N ILE A 920 -41.24 15.87 -18.36
CA ILE A 920 -42.08 14.80 -17.84
C ILE A 920 -43.14 15.48 -17.00
N TRP A 921 -44.41 15.32 -17.38
CA TRP A 921 -45.53 16.02 -16.73
C TRP A 921 -45.83 15.43 -15.36
N ASN A 922 -45.57 14.14 -15.17
CA ASN A 922 -45.79 13.47 -13.91
C ASN A 922 -44.88 14.03 -12.80
N GLY A 923 -45.45 14.28 -11.63
CA GLY A 923 -44.69 14.69 -10.45
C GLY A 923 -43.74 13.59 -9.93
N GLN A 924 -44.16 12.33 -10.07
CA GLN A 924 -43.32 11.16 -9.84
C GLN A 924 -43.54 10.14 -10.95
N LEU A 925 -42.53 9.30 -11.22
CA LEU A 925 -42.62 8.27 -12.26
C LEU A 925 -43.70 7.24 -11.97
N VAL A 926 -44.01 6.98 -10.70
CA VAL A 926 -45.10 6.09 -10.30
C VAL A 926 -46.08 6.87 -9.43
N ARG A 927 -47.33 6.94 -9.89
CA ARG A 927 -48.45 7.56 -9.18
C ARG A 927 -49.75 6.85 -9.48
N TYR A 928 -50.67 6.93 -8.52
CA TYR A 928 -52.04 6.46 -8.67
C TYR A 928 -52.96 7.54 -9.21
N ALA A 929 -53.89 7.18 -10.07
CA ALA A 929 -54.87 8.09 -10.65
C ALA A 929 -55.89 8.57 -9.60
N GLY A 930 -56.50 9.73 -9.86
CA GLY A 930 -57.59 10.30 -9.07
C GLY A 930 -58.76 10.67 -9.98
N TYR A 931 -59.87 9.95 -9.89
CA TYR A 931 -61.03 10.12 -10.74
C TYR A 931 -62.14 10.89 -10.01
N ARG A 932 -62.63 11.98 -10.62
CA ARG A 932 -63.81 12.68 -10.10
C ARG A 932 -65.04 11.78 -10.26
N LEU A 933 -65.79 11.61 -9.18
CA LEU A 933 -67.02 10.83 -9.19
C LEU A 933 -68.23 11.73 -9.53
N PRO A 934 -69.23 11.23 -10.29
CA PRO A 934 -70.43 11.99 -10.65
C PRO A 934 -71.22 12.54 -9.46
N GLU A 935 -71.29 11.77 -8.38
CA GLU A 935 -71.97 12.09 -7.12
C GLU A 935 -71.19 13.03 -6.19
N GLY A 936 -70.00 13.46 -6.60
CA GLY A 936 -69.04 14.20 -5.76
C GLY A 936 -68.02 13.27 -5.08
N GLY A 937 -66.85 13.83 -4.76
CA GLY A 937 -65.71 13.06 -4.23
C GLY A 937 -64.75 12.55 -5.31
N VAL A 938 -63.75 11.78 -4.87
CA VAL A 938 -62.67 11.28 -5.73
C VAL A 938 -62.42 9.80 -5.45
N LEU A 939 -62.35 9.00 -6.50
CA LEU A 939 -61.87 7.62 -6.46
C LEU A 939 -60.37 7.58 -6.78
N GLY A 940 -59.59 6.97 -5.91
CA GLY A 940 -58.13 6.89 -6.05
C GLY A 940 -57.41 7.98 -5.25
N ASP A 941 -56.42 8.63 -5.84
CA ASP A 941 -55.59 9.65 -5.19
C ASP A 941 -56.03 11.08 -5.55
N PRO A 942 -56.67 11.84 -4.64
CA PRO A 942 -57.10 13.21 -4.90
C PRO A 942 -55.96 14.17 -5.27
N GLY A 943 -54.73 13.86 -4.86
CA GLY A 943 -53.55 14.67 -5.21
C GLY A 943 -53.21 14.66 -6.70
N ASN A 944 -53.72 13.68 -7.47
CA ASN A 944 -53.39 13.53 -8.89
C ASN A 944 -54.58 13.75 -9.83
N VAL A 945 -55.70 14.29 -9.35
CA VAL A 945 -56.91 14.50 -10.17
C VAL A 945 -56.62 15.36 -11.40
N GLU A 946 -55.91 16.48 -11.22
CA GLU A 946 -55.61 17.38 -12.34
C GLU A 946 -54.80 16.68 -13.44
N LEU A 947 -53.75 15.94 -13.06
CA LEU A 947 -52.94 15.17 -14.00
C LEU A 947 -53.73 14.01 -14.64
N THR A 948 -54.65 13.39 -13.88
CA THR A 948 -55.55 12.36 -14.38
C THR A 948 -56.49 12.93 -15.46
N ASP A 949 -57.06 14.11 -15.22
CA ASP A 949 -57.90 14.82 -16.18
C ASP A 949 -57.11 15.15 -17.46
N GLN A 950 -55.84 15.57 -17.34
CA GLN A 950 -54.95 15.78 -18.50
C GLN A 950 -54.67 14.47 -19.27
N ALA A 951 -54.38 13.36 -18.58
CA ALA A 951 -54.14 12.07 -19.22
C ALA A 951 -55.37 11.60 -20.02
N LEU A 952 -56.57 11.71 -19.44
CA LEU A 952 -57.84 11.39 -20.09
C LEU A 952 -58.08 12.29 -21.32
N ALA A 953 -57.80 13.60 -21.21
CA ALA A 953 -57.90 14.54 -22.33
C ALA A 953 -56.93 14.22 -23.49
N LEU A 954 -55.76 13.63 -23.19
CA LEU A 954 -54.81 13.14 -24.18
C LEU A 954 -55.20 11.79 -24.80
N GLY A 955 -56.32 11.20 -24.39
CA GLY A 955 -56.86 9.96 -24.93
C GLY A 955 -56.43 8.69 -24.19
N TRP A 956 -55.88 8.80 -22.98
CA TRP A 956 -55.71 7.63 -22.12
C TRP A 956 -57.10 7.07 -21.73
N PRO A 957 -57.38 5.77 -21.87
CA PRO A 957 -58.72 5.20 -21.60
C PRO A 957 -59.17 5.33 -20.13
N GLY A 958 -58.25 5.66 -19.23
CA GLY A 958 -58.40 5.44 -17.80
C GLY A 958 -58.11 3.99 -17.46
N GLY A 959 -57.59 3.74 -16.26
CA GLY A 959 -57.35 2.39 -15.77
C GLY A 959 -58.66 1.61 -15.53
N GLU A 960 -58.58 0.57 -14.72
CA GLU A 960 -59.73 -0.28 -14.36
C GLU A 960 -60.75 0.43 -13.45
N ARG A 961 -60.53 1.71 -13.16
CA ARG A 961 -61.28 2.56 -12.23
C ARG A 961 -61.25 1.98 -10.82
N THR A 962 -60.03 1.72 -10.33
CA THR A 962 -59.78 1.26 -8.95
C THR A 962 -59.13 2.36 -8.09
N ARG A 963 -59.02 2.10 -6.78
CA ARG A 963 -58.34 3.01 -5.83
C ARG A 963 -56.84 3.19 -6.13
N PHE A 964 -56.22 2.30 -6.89
CA PHE A 964 -54.78 2.25 -7.08
C PHE A 964 -54.39 1.98 -8.54
N ASP A 965 -55.12 2.58 -9.49
CA ASP A 965 -54.75 2.53 -10.90
C ASP A 965 -53.50 3.36 -11.17
N LEU A 966 -52.51 2.79 -11.87
CA LEU A 966 -51.30 3.52 -12.24
C LEU A 966 -51.60 4.57 -13.32
N LEU A 967 -51.07 5.78 -13.14
CA LEU A 967 -51.08 6.81 -14.18
C LEU A 967 -50.06 6.49 -15.29
N PRO A 968 -50.37 6.83 -16.56
CA PRO A 968 -49.39 6.76 -17.62
C PRO A 968 -48.32 7.85 -17.44
N LEU A 969 -47.14 7.64 -18.01
CA LEU A 969 -46.12 8.68 -18.12
C LEU A 969 -46.44 9.59 -19.31
N ILE A 970 -46.48 10.90 -19.08
CA ILE A 970 -46.72 11.90 -20.12
C ILE A 970 -45.41 12.65 -20.37
N ILE A 971 -44.90 12.54 -21.60
CA ILE A 971 -43.62 13.08 -22.04
C ILE A 971 -43.86 14.09 -23.15
N GLN A 972 -43.18 15.23 -23.08
CA GLN A 972 -43.25 16.30 -24.06
C GLN A 972 -41.85 16.76 -24.46
N ILE A 973 -41.63 16.96 -25.77
CA ILE A 973 -40.40 17.53 -26.32
C ILE A 973 -40.73 18.83 -27.07
N GLY A 974 -40.11 19.94 -26.65
CA GLY A 974 -40.35 21.27 -27.19
C GLY A 974 -41.82 21.68 -27.11
N GLU A 975 -42.31 22.30 -28.17
CA GLU A 975 -43.73 22.68 -28.33
C GLU A 975 -44.58 21.54 -28.95
N GLY A 976 -44.02 20.34 -29.06
CA GLY A 976 -44.75 19.18 -29.57
C GLY A 976 -45.94 18.79 -28.68
N ARG A 977 -46.93 18.11 -29.29
CA ARG A 977 -48.06 17.54 -28.54
C ARG A 977 -47.52 16.49 -27.55
N PRO A 978 -47.85 16.57 -26.25
CA PRO A 978 -47.43 15.58 -25.26
C PRO A 978 -47.98 14.19 -25.61
N LYS A 979 -47.15 13.16 -25.40
CA LYS A 979 -47.50 11.75 -25.61
C LYS A 979 -47.58 11.05 -24.26
N TRP A 980 -48.60 10.20 -24.09
CA TRP A 980 -48.73 9.34 -22.92
C TRP A 980 -48.25 7.92 -23.22
N PHE A 981 -47.68 7.27 -22.22
CA PHE A 981 -47.17 5.91 -22.27
C PHE A 981 -47.61 5.13 -21.03
N GLU A 982 -48.21 3.97 -21.23
CA GLU A 982 -48.65 3.12 -20.12
C GLU A 982 -47.45 2.46 -19.42
N LEU A 983 -47.40 2.54 -18.09
CA LEU A 983 -46.35 1.89 -17.31
C LEU A 983 -46.57 0.38 -17.29
N PRO A 984 -45.56 -0.44 -17.61
CA PRO A 984 -45.68 -1.89 -17.50
C PRO A 984 -45.85 -2.28 -16.02
N ARG A 985 -46.94 -2.98 -15.68
CA ARG A 985 -47.28 -3.30 -14.28
C ARG A 985 -46.19 -4.13 -13.60
N GLU A 986 -45.55 -5.04 -14.32
CA GLU A 986 -44.45 -5.88 -13.84
C GLU A 986 -43.18 -5.08 -13.47
N LYS A 987 -43.09 -3.81 -13.88
CA LYS A 987 -41.98 -2.90 -13.56
C LYS A 987 -42.25 -2.05 -12.33
N VAL A 988 -43.47 -2.10 -11.81
CA VAL A 988 -43.89 -1.34 -10.64
C VAL A 988 -44.12 -2.30 -9.48
N LEU A 989 -43.14 -2.35 -8.56
CA LEU A 989 -43.30 -3.11 -7.32
C LEU A 989 -44.26 -2.36 -6.39
N GLU A 990 -45.34 -3.02 -5.99
CA GLU A 990 -46.30 -2.54 -5.00
C GLU A 990 -46.27 -3.40 -3.74
N VAL A 991 -46.43 -2.77 -2.58
CA VAL A 991 -46.45 -3.43 -1.27
C VAL A 991 -47.86 -3.35 -0.71
N PRO A 992 -48.58 -4.49 -0.57
CA PRO A 992 -49.82 -4.55 0.20
C PRO A 992 -49.57 -4.17 1.66
N ILE A 993 -50.49 -3.41 2.26
CA ILE A 993 -50.34 -2.94 3.64
C ILE A 993 -51.10 -3.86 4.59
N GLU A 994 -50.34 -4.53 5.45
CA GLU A 994 -50.78 -5.44 6.50
C GLU A 994 -50.23 -4.98 7.87
N HIS A 995 -50.89 -5.41 8.95
CA HIS A 995 -50.50 -5.02 10.31
C HIS A 995 -50.08 -6.24 11.14
N PRO A 996 -48.97 -6.16 11.92
CA PRO A 996 -48.44 -7.30 12.67
C PRO A 996 -49.37 -7.83 13.77
N ARG A 997 -50.32 -7.01 14.25
CA ARG A 997 -51.24 -7.35 15.35
C ARG A 997 -52.70 -7.43 14.93
N TYR A 998 -53.06 -6.83 13.79
CA TYR A 998 -54.45 -6.60 13.40
C TYR A 998 -54.68 -7.18 12.02
N ALA A 999 -55.10 -8.44 11.94
CA ALA A 999 -55.28 -9.15 10.67
C ALA A 999 -56.27 -8.43 9.72
N TRP A 1000 -57.26 -7.73 10.27
CA TRP A 1000 -58.25 -6.98 9.49
C TRP A 1000 -57.65 -5.82 8.67
N PHE A 1001 -56.41 -5.39 8.92
CA PHE A 1001 -55.78 -4.36 8.08
C PHE A 1001 -55.66 -4.81 6.62
N ALA A 1002 -55.42 -6.10 6.37
CA ALA A 1002 -55.34 -6.66 5.02
C ALA A 1002 -56.67 -6.51 4.25
N GLU A 1003 -57.80 -6.55 4.95
CA GLU A 1003 -59.15 -6.38 4.38
C GLU A 1003 -59.38 -4.95 3.85
N LEU A 1004 -58.60 -3.96 4.30
CA LEU A 1004 -58.69 -2.59 3.81
C LEU A 1004 -58.24 -2.45 2.35
N GLY A 1005 -57.52 -3.46 1.83
CA GLY A 1005 -57.01 -3.49 0.46
C GLY A 1005 -56.04 -2.36 0.14
N LEU A 1006 -55.36 -1.81 1.17
CA LEU A 1006 -54.39 -0.74 1.01
C LEU A 1006 -53.10 -1.30 0.41
N LYS A 1007 -52.49 -0.54 -0.50
CA LYS A 1007 -51.16 -0.83 -1.04
C LYS A 1007 -50.44 0.47 -1.38
N TRP A 1008 -49.13 0.40 -1.53
CA TRP A 1008 -48.34 1.53 -2.04
C TRP A 1008 -47.16 1.07 -2.89
N HIS A 1009 -46.81 1.85 -3.91
CA HIS A 1009 -45.64 1.55 -4.74
C HIS A 1009 -44.33 1.68 -3.94
N ALA A 1010 -43.35 0.85 -4.26
CA ALA A 1010 -42.09 0.75 -3.52
C ALA A 1010 -41.12 1.92 -3.76
N LEU A 1011 -41.23 2.59 -4.91
CA LEU A 1011 -40.21 3.52 -5.40
C LEU A 1011 -40.70 4.99 -5.44
N PRO A 1012 -40.13 5.90 -4.62
CA PRO A 1012 -40.40 7.34 -4.71
C PRO A 1012 -39.48 8.02 -5.72
N ALA A 1013 -39.86 8.00 -7.01
CA ALA A 1013 -39.07 8.60 -8.08
C ALA A 1013 -39.65 9.95 -8.53
N VAL A 1014 -39.07 11.06 -8.10
CA VAL A 1014 -39.47 12.43 -8.48
C VAL A 1014 -39.05 12.72 -9.92
N SER A 1015 -39.94 13.30 -10.73
CA SER A 1015 -39.71 13.47 -12.17
C SER A 1015 -39.95 14.87 -12.72
N ASN A 1016 -40.53 15.79 -11.94
CA ASN A 1016 -40.88 17.14 -12.40
C ASN A 1016 -39.92 18.25 -11.93
N LEU A 1017 -38.83 17.92 -11.21
CA LEU A 1017 -37.82 18.89 -10.81
C LEU A 1017 -36.77 19.10 -11.93
N ALA A 1018 -36.26 20.34 -12.04
CA ALA A 1018 -35.11 20.65 -12.86
C ALA A 1018 -33.82 20.50 -12.04
N LEU A 1019 -32.77 19.97 -12.66
CA LEU A 1019 -31.41 20.05 -12.11
C LEU A 1019 -30.74 21.32 -12.69
N ASP A 1020 -30.40 22.26 -11.81
CA ASP A 1020 -29.61 23.45 -12.17
C ASP A 1020 -28.15 23.21 -11.73
N LEU A 1021 -27.23 23.21 -12.69
CA LEU A 1021 -25.84 22.80 -12.55
C LEU A 1021 -24.93 23.73 -13.34
N GLY A 1022 -24.17 24.59 -12.65
CA GLY A 1022 -23.17 25.48 -13.27
C GLY A 1022 -23.77 26.42 -14.33
N GLY A 1023 -24.99 26.90 -14.12
CA GLY A 1023 -25.72 27.72 -15.09
C GLY A 1023 -26.44 26.93 -16.21
N ILE A 1024 -26.29 25.60 -16.27
CA ILE A 1024 -27.00 24.73 -17.22
C ILE A 1024 -28.20 24.08 -16.54
N GLN A 1025 -29.37 24.19 -17.16
CA GLN A 1025 -30.63 23.69 -16.62
C GLN A 1025 -31.14 22.45 -17.37
N TYR A 1026 -31.24 21.36 -16.63
CA TYR A 1026 -31.77 20.07 -17.09
C TYR A 1026 -33.23 19.95 -16.64
N THR A 1027 -34.17 20.26 -17.54
CA THR A 1027 -35.61 20.30 -17.22
C THR A 1027 -36.27 18.93 -17.05
N ALA A 1028 -35.56 17.86 -17.43
CA ALA A 1028 -35.96 16.47 -17.20
C ALA A 1028 -34.77 15.68 -16.63
N ALA A 1029 -34.75 15.53 -15.31
CA ALA A 1029 -33.75 14.77 -14.58
C ALA A 1029 -34.38 13.93 -13.46
N PRO A 1030 -35.26 12.94 -13.77
CA PRO A 1030 -35.94 12.16 -12.75
C PRO A 1030 -34.97 11.41 -11.85
N PHE A 1031 -35.26 11.39 -10.55
CA PHE A 1031 -34.44 10.73 -9.55
C PHE A 1031 -35.25 10.12 -8.43
N ASN A 1032 -34.70 9.12 -7.75
CA ASN A 1032 -35.30 8.48 -6.60
C ASN A 1032 -34.33 8.39 -5.42
N GLY A 1033 -34.91 8.36 -4.22
CA GLY A 1033 -34.32 7.79 -3.03
C GLY A 1033 -35.07 6.52 -2.63
N PHE A 1034 -35.24 6.30 -1.34
CA PHE A 1034 -36.15 5.31 -0.77
C PHE A 1034 -37.09 6.02 0.20
N TYR A 1035 -38.23 5.40 0.48
CA TYR A 1035 -39.24 6.00 1.35
C TYR A 1035 -38.78 6.14 2.80
N MET A 1036 -39.14 7.25 3.42
CA MET A 1036 -39.39 7.34 4.86
C MET A 1036 -40.83 6.90 5.13
N GLY A 1037 -41.05 6.04 6.13
CA GLY A 1037 -42.38 5.43 6.38
C GLY A 1037 -43.52 6.45 6.52
N THR A 1038 -43.24 7.62 7.11
CA THR A 1038 -44.22 8.69 7.32
C THR A 1038 -44.66 9.39 6.04
N GLU A 1039 -43.90 9.30 4.94
CA GLU A 1039 -44.38 9.77 3.64
C GLU A 1039 -45.62 8.99 3.18
N ILE A 1040 -45.66 7.69 3.47
CA ILE A 1040 -46.80 6.84 3.12
C ILE A 1040 -47.85 6.89 4.24
N GLY A 1041 -47.46 6.51 5.45
CA GLY A 1041 -48.40 6.32 6.56
C GLY A 1041 -48.99 7.62 7.10
N ALA A 1042 -48.21 8.70 7.16
CA ALA A 1042 -48.61 9.97 7.76
C ALA A 1042 -48.99 11.07 6.76
N ARG A 1043 -48.71 10.88 5.46
CA ARG A 1043 -49.12 11.82 4.41
C ARG A 1043 -50.03 11.17 3.38
N ASN A 1044 -49.54 10.18 2.63
CA ASN A 1044 -50.29 9.63 1.50
C ASN A 1044 -51.60 8.94 1.92
N LEU A 1045 -51.54 8.09 2.96
CA LEU A 1045 -52.69 7.30 3.38
C LEU A 1045 -53.59 8.03 4.38
N SER A 1046 -53.10 9.06 5.08
CA SER A 1046 -53.80 9.69 6.18
C SER A 1046 -54.25 11.14 5.95
N ASP A 1047 -53.60 11.90 5.06
CA ASP A 1047 -54.01 13.30 4.81
C ASP A 1047 -55.48 13.33 4.32
N VAL A 1048 -56.27 14.26 4.87
CA VAL A 1048 -57.69 14.46 4.50
C VAL A 1048 -57.88 14.88 3.04
N THR A 1049 -56.82 15.41 2.42
CA THR A 1049 -56.76 15.77 1.00
C THR A 1049 -56.17 14.66 0.13
N ARG A 1050 -55.93 13.47 0.69
CA ARG A 1050 -55.37 12.29 0.02
C ARG A 1050 -56.29 11.09 0.24
N TYR A 1051 -55.81 9.97 0.76
CA TYR A 1051 -56.64 8.77 0.94
C TYR A 1051 -57.49 8.78 2.23
N ASP A 1052 -57.22 9.68 3.18
CA ASP A 1052 -58.03 9.87 4.41
C ASP A 1052 -58.44 8.57 5.14
N GLN A 1053 -57.49 7.67 5.44
CA GLN A 1053 -57.78 6.36 6.03
C GLN A 1053 -57.92 6.36 7.57
N LEU A 1054 -57.57 7.45 8.26
CA LEU A 1054 -57.60 7.48 9.73
C LEU A 1054 -59.00 7.23 10.34
N PRO A 1055 -60.10 7.83 9.81
CA PRO A 1055 -61.47 7.51 10.23
C PRO A 1055 -61.77 6.01 10.29
N LEU A 1056 -61.52 5.30 9.19
CA LEU A 1056 -61.84 3.89 9.03
C LEU A 1056 -61.00 3.01 9.96
N ILE A 1057 -59.72 3.35 10.13
CA ILE A 1057 -58.81 2.64 11.02
C ILE A 1057 -59.24 2.82 12.48
N ALA A 1058 -59.64 4.03 12.87
CA ALA A 1058 -60.13 4.31 14.21
C ALA A 1058 -61.42 3.54 14.55
N ASP A 1059 -62.36 3.44 13.60
CA ASP A 1059 -63.57 2.64 13.76
C ASP A 1059 -63.24 1.15 13.98
N ARG A 1060 -62.31 0.60 13.17
CA ARG A 1060 -61.86 -0.80 13.29
C ARG A 1060 -61.06 -1.08 14.56
N LEU A 1061 -60.42 -0.06 15.13
CA LEU A 1061 -59.74 -0.12 16.43
C LEU A 1061 -60.70 0.08 17.62
N GLY A 1062 -61.96 0.46 17.38
CA GLY A 1062 -62.95 0.74 18.42
C GLY A 1062 -62.67 2.04 19.20
N LEU A 1063 -62.05 3.03 18.56
CA LEU A 1063 -61.73 4.32 19.18
C LEU A 1063 -62.93 5.28 19.15
N ASP A 1064 -63.12 6.07 20.21
CA ASP A 1064 -64.14 7.11 20.25
C ASP A 1064 -63.70 8.34 19.44
N ARG A 1065 -64.37 8.57 18.31
CA ARG A 1065 -64.10 9.68 17.38
C ARG A 1065 -64.96 10.94 17.63
N THR A 1066 -65.85 10.91 18.61
CA THR A 1066 -66.78 12.02 18.87
C THR A 1066 -66.10 13.24 19.48
N ARG A 1067 -64.94 13.04 20.12
CA ARG A 1067 -64.16 14.09 20.77
C ARG A 1067 -62.70 14.00 20.33
N SER A 1068 -62.04 15.13 20.16
CA SER A 1068 -60.63 15.18 19.77
C SER A 1068 -59.67 14.83 20.91
N ASP A 1069 -60.08 15.01 22.17
CA ASP A 1069 -59.26 14.75 23.35
C ASP A 1069 -59.09 13.27 23.70
N THR A 1070 -59.77 12.37 22.97
CA THR A 1070 -59.51 10.92 23.00
C THR A 1070 -58.23 10.54 22.24
N LEU A 1071 -57.65 11.48 21.48
CA LEU A 1071 -56.45 11.30 20.67
C LEU A 1071 -56.58 10.16 19.65
N TRP A 1072 -57.80 9.94 19.15
CA TRP A 1072 -58.08 8.84 18.23
C TRP A 1072 -57.28 8.94 16.92
N GLN A 1073 -57.02 10.17 16.45
CA GLN A 1073 -56.24 10.42 15.23
C GLN A 1073 -54.79 10.00 15.43
N ASP A 1074 -54.17 10.38 16.54
CA ASP A 1074 -52.80 10.01 16.91
C ASP A 1074 -52.66 8.49 17.02
N ALA A 1075 -53.58 7.84 17.73
CA ALA A 1075 -53.59 6.40 17.90
C ALA A 1075 -53.71 5.65 16.56
N ALA A 1076 -54.67 6.03 15.72
CA ALA A 1076 -54.85 5.43 14.39
C ALA A 1076 -53.65 5.69 13.46
N LEU A 1077 -53.06 6.89 13.52
CA LEU A 1077 -51.90 7.28 12.73
C LEU A 1077 -50.65 6.46 13.09
N VAL A 1078 -50.44 6.20 14.39
CA VAL A 1078 -49.34 5.35 14.86
C VAL A 1078 -49.50 3.94 14.32
N GLU A 1079 -50.68 3.32 14.46
CA GLU A 1079 -50.92 1.95 13.97
C GLU A 1079 -50.80 1.84 12.44
N LEU A 1080 -51.24 2.86 11.70
CA LEU A 1080 -51.04 2.92 10.24
C LEU A 1080 -49.55 2.97 9.86
N ASN A 1081 -48.74 3.75 10.57
CA ASN A 1081 -47.29 3.80 10.31
C ASN A 1081 -46.61 2.47 10.71
N VAL A 1082 -47.07 1.81 11.76
CA VAL A 1082 -46.61 0.46 12.12
C VAL A 1082 -46.94 -0.53 10.99
N ALA A 1083 -48.15 -0.48 10.42
CA ALA A 1083 -48.55 -1.32 9.29
C ALA A 1083 -47.63 -1.11 8.08
N VAL A 1084 -47.37 0.14 7.70
CA VAL A 1084 -46.50 0.48 6.57
C VAL A 1084 -45.09 -0.05 6.78
N LEU A 1085 -44.45 0.24 7.91
CA LEU A 1085 -43.09 -0.21 8.21
C LEU A 1085 -42.99 -1.74 8.27
N HIS A 1086 -44.01 -2.40 8.83
CA HIS A 1086 -44.07 -3.85 8.87
C HIS A 1086 -44.16 -4.46 7.47
N SER A 1087 -45.07 -3.94 6.65
CA SER A 1087 -45.35 -4.45 5.30
C SER A 1087 -44.15 -4.34 4.39
N PHE A 1088 -43.47 -3.19 4.39
CA PHE A 1088 -42.26 -2.98 3.60
C PHE A 1088 -41.12 -3.91 4.05
N ARG A 1089 -40.99 -4.16 5.37
CA ARG A 1089 -40.02 -5.12 5.90
C ARG A 1089 -40.33 -6.55 5.45
N GLN A 1090 -41.58 -6.98 5.52
CA GLN A 1090 -42.02 -8.31 5.07
C GLN A 1090 -41.79 -8.50 3.56
N ALA A 1091 -42.11 -7.48 2.76
CA ALA A 1091 -41.88 -7.46 1.33
C ALA A 1091 -40.40 -7.32 0.93
N LYS A 1092 -39.49 -7.19 1.91
CA LYS A 1092 -38.04 -6.96 1.71
C LYS A 1092 -37.76 -5.72 0.85
N VAL A 1093 -38.59 -4.69 1.00
CA VAL A 1093 -38.45 -3.40 0.33
C VAL A 1093 -37.78 -2.41 1.25
N ARG A 1094 -36.71 -1.76 0.77
CA ARG A 1094 -35.95 -0.77 1.54
C ARG A 1094 -36.81 0.45 1.87
N MET A 1095 -36.93 0.69 3.17
CA MET A 1095 -37.60 1.84 3.78
C MET A 1095 -36.89 2.17 5.10
N MET A 1096 -36.98 3.43 5.54
CA MET A 1096 -36.52 3.83 6.88
C MET A 1096 -37.66 4.47 7.68
N ASP A 1097 -37.63 4.30 9.00
CA ASP A 1097 -38.48 5.08 9.89
C ASP A 1097 -37.91 6.49 10.10
N HIS A 1098 -38.78 7.38 10.59
CA HIS A 1098 -38.50 8.80 10.73
C HIS A 1098 -37.53 9.13 11.88
N HIS A 1099 -37.44 8.30 12.93
CA HIS A 1099 -36.46 8.50 13.99
C HIS A 1099 -35.05 8.19 13.48
N THR A 1100 -34.89 7.03 12.84
CA THR A 1100 -33.60 6.61 12.25
C THR A 1100 -33.12 7.61 11.19
N LEU A 1101 -34.00 8.09 10.31
CA LEU A 1101 -33.60 9.03 9.26
C LEU A 1101 -33.21 10.41 9.84
N SER A 1102 -33.85 10.83 10.93
CA SER A 1102 -33.47 12.04 11.68
C SER A 1102 -32.07 11.93 12.31
N GLU A 1103 -31.71 10.76 12.82
CA GLU A 1103 -30.34 10.52 13.31
C GLU A 1103 -29.30 10.57 12.17
N TYR A 1104 -29.62 10.02 11.00
CA TYR A 1104 -28.74 10.12 9.83
C TYR A 1104 -28.56 11.57 9.37
N PHE A 1105 -29.62 12.38 9.43
CA PHE A 1105 -29.50 13.81 9.16
C PHE A 1105 -28.52 14.50 10.12
N LYS A 1106 -28.55 14.14 11.41
CA LYS A 1106 -27.58 14.65 12.40
C LYS A 1106 -26.16 14.20 12.14
N LYS A 1107 -25.97 12.96 11.69
CA LYS A 1107 -24.65 12.49 11.22
C LYS A 1107 -24.19 13.29 10.01
N PHE A 1108 -25.07 13.58 9.05
CA PHE A 1108 -24.75 14.43 7.91
C PHE A 1108 -24.32 15.83 8.35
N GLU A 1109 -25.05 16.46 9.27
CA GLU A 1109 -24.70 17.77 9.84
C GLU A 1109 -23.31 17.77 10.48
N GLN A 1110 -23.01 16.76 11.30
CA GLN A 1110 -21.69 16.59 11.90
C GLN A 1110 -20.60 16.43 10.84
N GLN A 1111 -20.87 15.68 9.77
CA GLN A 1111 -19.93 15.43 8.69
C GLN A 1111 -19.62 16.68 7.86
N GLU A 1112 -20.63 17.51 7.61
CA GLU A 1112 -20.44 18.78 6.91
C GLU A 1112 -19.67 19.78 7.79
N ARG A 1113 -19.98 19.82 9.09
CA ARG A 1113 -19.25 20.63 10.06
C ARG A 1113 -17.77 20.25 10.17
N GLN A 1114 -17.44 18.95 10.11
CA GLN A 1114 -16.05 18.47 10.06
C GLN A 1114 -15.30 18.92 8.80
N CYS A 1115 -16.02 19.21 7.72
CA CYS A 1115 -15.47 19.79 6.51
C CYS A 1115 -15.48 21.33 6.53
N GLU A 1116 -15.82 21.95 7.66
CA GLU A 1116 -15.96 23.40 7.82
C GLU A 1116 -17.04 23.99 6.89
N ARG A 1117 -18.09 23.21 6.57
CA ARG A 1117 -19.19 23.61 5.68
C ARG A 1117 -20.48 23.83 6.48
N PRO A 1118 -21.20 24.94 6.27
CA PRO A 1118 -22.50 25.15 6.89
C PRO A 1118 -23.53 24.18 6.29
N VAL A 1119 -24.51 23.79 7.09
CA VAL A 1119 -25.66 23.01 6.63
C VAL A 1119 -26.89 23.89 6.61
N TYR A 1120 -27.43 24.08 5.41
CA TYR A 1120 -28.70 24.77 5.20
C TYR A 1120 -29.84 23.77 5.10
N ALA A 1121 -30.97 24.09 5.72
CA ALA A 1121 -32.11 23.20 5.82
C ALA A 1121 -33.42 23.97 6.03
N ASP A 1122 -34.48 23.50 5.38
CA ASP A 1122 -35.84 23.98 5.61
C ASP A 1122 -36.46 23.15 6.76
N TRP A 1123 -36.48 23.71 7.97
CA TRP A 1123 -36.95 23.03 9.18
C TRP A 1123 -38.33 22.41 9.00
N THR A 1124 -39.23 23.08 8.25
CA THR A 1124 -40.62 22.63 8.02
C THR A 1124 -40.71 21.35 7.19
N TRP A 1125 -39.65 21.02 6.43
CA TRP A 1125 -39.54 19.80 5.63
C TRP A 1125 -38.67 18.74 6.29
N ILE A 1126 -37.67 19.14 7.08
CA ILE A 1126 -36.79 18.19 7.77
C ILE A 1126 -37.49 17.52 8.95
N VAL A 1127 -38.31 18.26 9.70
CA VAL A 1127 -39.04 17.69 10.84
C VAL A 1127 -40.14 16.75 10.34
N PRO A 1128 -40.13 15.46 10.70
CA PRO A 1128 -41.16 14.52 10.26
C PRO A 1128 -42.56 14.89 10.79
N PRO A 1129 -43.63 14.53 10.05
CA PRO A 1129 -45.00 14.96 10.35
C PRO A 1129 -45.66 14.27 11.56
N MET A 1130 -44.94 13.37 12.24
CA MET A 1130 -45.40 12.73 13.48
C MET A 1130 -44.25 12.63 14.48
N SER A 1131 -44.58 12.61 15.77
CA SER A 1131 -43.62 12.44 16.87
C SER A 1131 -42.51 13.50 16.91
N ALA A 1132 -42.74 14.68 16.33
CA ALA A 1132 -41.71 15.67 16.00
C ALA A 1132 -40.71 15.97 17.15
N SER A 1133 -41.22 16.35 18.32
CA SER A 1133 -40.41 16.75 19.48
C SER A 1133 -39.58 15.62 20.10
N THR A 1134 -39.82 14.37 19.73
CA THR A 1134 -39.02 13.21 20.18
C THR A 1134 -37.68 13.10 19.44
N MET A 1135 -37.48 13.86 18.36
CA MET A 1135 -36.31 13.76 17.49
C MET A 1135 -35.41 15.00 17.59
N ALA A 1136 -34.09 14.78 17.50
CA ALA A 1136 -33.10 15.86 17.62
C ALA A 1136 -33.28 16.97 16.57
N VAL A 1137 -33.78 16.65 15.37
CA VAL A 1137 -34.01 17.63 14.29
C VAL A 1137 -35.03 18.70 14.67
N PHE A 1138 -36.01 18.40 15.53
CA PHE A 1138 -36.98 19.38 16.01
C PHE A 1138 -36.31 20.50 16.83
N HIS A 1139 -35.36 20.13 17.69
CA HIS A 1139 -34.69 21.04 18.63
C HIS A 1139 -33.55 21.85 18.00
N THR A 1140 -33.39 21.79 16.68
CA THR A 1140 -32.25 22.37 15.97
C THR A 1140 -32.65 23.62 15.22
N ASN A 1141 -31.94 24.72 15.46
CA ASN A 1141 -32.09 25.92 14.66
C ASN A 1141 -31.43 25.71 13.28
N MET A 1142 -32.21 25.85 12.21
CA MET A 1142 -31.78 25.59 10.84
C MET A 1142 -31.96 26.84 9.99
N GLU A 1143 -30.88 27.30 9.35
CA GLU A 1143 -30.95 28.38 8.36
C GLU A 1143 -31.35 27.80 6.99
N ASN A 1144 -32.34 28.39 6.33
CA ASN A 1144 -32.82 27.94 5.04
C ASN A 1144 -32.23 28.81 3.91
N LYS A 1145 -31.16 28.34 3.30
CA LYS A 1145 -30.59 28.87 2.05
C LYS A 1145 -30.63 27.83 0.94
N ILE A 1146 -30.79 28.30 -0.28
CA ILE A 1146 -30.81 27.46 -1.48
C ILE A 1146 -29.50 27.69 -2.22
N LEU A 1147 -28.67 26.67 -2.31
CA LEU A 1147 -27.39 26.73 -3.02
C LEU A 1147 -27.50 26.05 -4.37
N LYS A 1148 -26.77 26.51 -5.38
CA LYS A 1148 -26.53 25.79 -6.63
C LYS A 1148 -25.21 25.01 -6.57
N PRO A 1149 -25.11 23.82 -7.21
CA PRO A 1149 -26.17 23.10 -7.93
C PRO A 1149 -27.33 22.66 -7.03
N ASN A 1150 -28.55 22.55 -7.57
CA ASN A 1150 -29.74 22.09 -6.83
C ASN A 1150 -30.81 21.45 -7.73
N TYR A 1151 -31.81 20.82 -7.08
CA TYR A 1151 -33.05 20.41 -7.70
C TYR A 1151 -34.15 21.44 -7.40
N LEU A 1152 -34.73 22.02 -8.45
CA LEU A 1152 -35.67 23.14 -8.34
C LEU A 1152 -37.01 22.79 -8.97
N TYR A 1153 -38.10 23.30 -8.40
CA TYR A 1153 -39.44 23.14 -8.93
C TYR A 1153 -39.59 23.84 -10.28
N GLN A 1154 -40.51 23.35 -11.09
CA GLN A 1154 -40.85 23.90 -12.39
C GLN A 1154 -42.37 24.05 -12.44
N ASP A 1155 -42.85 25.06 -13.16
CA ASP A 1155 -44.29 25.19 -13.41
C ASP A 1155 -44.82 23.99 -14.20
N ASP A 1156 -46.01 23.53 -13.84
CA ASP A 1156 -46.70 22.45 -14.55
C ASP A 1156 -46.88 22.84 -16.03
N PRO A 1157 -46.47 22.00 -17.00
CA PRO A 1157 -46.50 22.34 -18.43
C PRO A 1157 -47.88 22.70 -18.98
N TRP A 1158 -48.95 22.21 -18.34
CA TRP A 1158 -50.33 22.39 -18.76
C TRP A 1158 -51.03 23.59 -18.10
N LYS A 1159 -50.39 24.27 -17.15
CA LYS A 1159 -50.92 25.51 -16.57
C LYS A 1159 -50.49 26.69 -17.45
N GLU A 1160 -51.43 27.55 -17.83
CA GLU A 1160 -51.10 28.80 -18.53
C GLU A 1160 -50.04 29.57 -17.74
N ARG A 1161 -48.97 30.01 -18.40
CA ARG A 1161 -47.99 30.91 -17.78
C ARG A 1161 -48.76 32.15 -17.32
N LYS A 1162 -48.93 32.30 -16.00
CA LYS A 1162 -49.26 33.61 -15.44
C LYS A 1162 -48.09 34.51 -15.81
N GLY A 1163 -48.34 35.40 -16.77
CA GLY A 1163 -47.37 36.35 -17.32
C GLY A 1163 -46.72 37.21 -16.27
#